data_AF-A0A939AE00-F1
#
_entry.id   AF-A0A939AE00-F1
#
_cell.length_a   1.000
_cell.length_b   1.000
_cell.length_c   1.000
_cell.angle_alpha   90.00
_cell.angle_beta   90.00
_cell.angle_gamma   90.00
#
_symmetry.space_group_name_H-M   'P 1'
#
loop_
_entity.id
_entity.type
_entity.pdbx_description
1 polymer ?
#
loop_
_entity_poly.entity_id
_entity_poly.type
_entity_poly.pdbx_seq_one_letter_code
_entity_poly.pdbx_strand_id
1 'polypeptide(L)'
;KAEECNGIDDDCDGAMDEDTGGGACTVENPWGTCTGTTVCLSGNASCDAKEPEPEACDGKDNDCDGDTDEEYPDTDKDGLADCMETDKDGDGVPDVEDNCALVANPGQEDFDLDSMGDACDLDDDDDKVADAKDCEPLDASAYPGAPEQCDGKDNDCDLLVDEGFPDSDADKLADCMDTDDDGDGTPDVDDCGPLDATVHPGAVEVCDAVDQDCDGTTDEGFPDTDQDGQADCVDPDVDGDGVANGADNCPAQHNPGQENQDKDKLGDACDDDVDGDGIPNGLDNCMWTFNPGQSDIDKDGQGDACEGDKDGDGLGDAEDNCPEAPNPLQGDLDKDGLGDACDDDVDGDEDPNKTDCKSEDPLIHHGADDLCDGVDNDCDSLVDEEFPDFDLDGLKDCVDPDDDGDGAPDGTDCEPFDPAVHPDAAEKCNGVDDDCDASVDEGLGKATCGKGECLHTVDLCKDGKPQFCNPYEGAVPEKCDGLDNDCNGQTDEGFPDLDQDKVPDCMDPDDDGDTVPDKIDNCPMVGNGGQEDLDKDGKGDACDDDDDGDGDPDLTDCAPTDAAVFHKAVESCNGKDDDCDGAVDEAGATACAVWYLDLDGDGYGVEDATQCLCDGAFPYTAEKASDCAPLDPKAYPGAKEDCNGKDDDCDGLVDDGYGTVECGLGVCFHKVEVCKDGKMQVCDSMQGAADEVCDGKDNDCDGSTDEGSIGQITCGLGVCLHSVPECTDGVPGVCDPLEGKALESCDGLDNDCDGETDEEGSTGCKDYWVDKDLDQFGGGLPKCLCAPGAGYVVLLGGDCDE
;
A
#
# COMPACT_ATOMS: atom_id res chain seq x y z
N LYS A 1 2.17 30.15 134.86
CA LYS A 1 3.35 29.27 134.72
C LYS A 1 3.91 29.67 133.36
N ALA A 2 4.39 28.81 132.46
CA ALA A 2 4.20 29.11 131.04
C ALA A 2 3.01 28.24 130.61
N GLU A 3 2.19 28.72 129.67
CA GLU A 3 1.05 27.97 129.17
C GLU A 3 1.48 26.60 128.60
N GLU A 4 0.73 25.55 128.90
CA GLU A 4 0.87 24.22 128.30
C GLU A 4 -0.45 23.88 127.61
N CYS A 5 -0.45 23.43 126.34
CA CYS A 5 -1.67 23.09 125.58
C CYS A 5 -2.47 21.96 126.28
N ASN A 6 -3.32 22.34 127.22
CA ASN A 6 -4.00 21.42 128.14
C ASN A 6 -5.42 21.89 128.53
N GLY A 7 -5.87 23.03 128.00
CA GLY A 7 -7.21 23.58 128.21
C GLY A 7 -7.37 24.34 129.53
N ILE A 8 -6.29 24.81 130.13
CA ILE A 8 -6.25 25.57 131.39
C ILE A 8 -5.42 26.83 131.17
N ASP A 9 -5.90 27.96 131.70
CA ASP A 9 -5.12 29.22 131.81
C ASP A 9 -4.09 29.08 132.94
N ASP A 10 -2.87 28.65 132.59
CA ASP A 10 -1.80 28.23 133.49
C ASP A 10 -1.07 29.41 134.17
N ASP A 11 -1.15 30.62 133.62
CA ASP A 11 -0.55 31.86 134.12
C ASP A 11 -1.57 32.90 134.62
N CYS A 12 -2.85 32.61 134.44
CA CYS A 12 -4.02 33.33 134.95
C CYS A 12 -4.19 34.74 134.37
N ASP A 13 -3.76 34.98 133.13
CA ASP A 13 -3.92 36.26 132.45
C ASP A 13 -5.30 36.45 131.76
N GLY A 14 -6.08 35.36 131.69
CA GLY A 14 -7.43 35.33 131.15
C GLY A 14 -7.54 34.78 129.72
N ALA A 15 -6.45 34.41 129.07
CA ALA A 15 -6.44 33.61 127.86
C ALA A 15 -6.08 32.13 128.20
N MET A 16 -6.52 31.18 127.35
CA MET A 16 -6.26 29.76 127.56
C MET A 16 -5.37 29.25 126.44
N ASP A 17 -4.28 28.58 126.80
CA ASP A 17 -3.35 27.92 125.87
C ASP A 17 -2.75 28.84 124.78
N GLU A 18 -2.68 30.16 124.99
CA GLU A 18 -2.02 31.07 124.04
C GLU A 18 -0.51 30.82 123.98
N ASP A 19 0.08 31.06 122.81
CA ASP A 19 1.49 30.78 122.52
C ASP A 19 1.92 29.30 122.71
N THR A 20 0.99 28.34 122.75
CA THR A 20 1.27 26.89 122.88
C THR A 20 1.31 26.09 121.56
N GLY A 21 1.41 26.77 120.42
CA GLY A 21 1.55 26.17 119.07
C GLY A 21 2.77 26.69 118.31
N GLY A 22 3.11 26.05 117.18
CA GLY A 22 4.20 26.50 116.28
C GLY A 22 5.35 25.50 116.06
N GLY A 23 5.27 24.27 116.55
CA GLY A 23 6.18 23.19 116.14
C GLY A 23 5.84 22.70 114.73
N ALA A 24 6.84 22.34 113.91
CA ALA A 24 6.59 21.72 112.61
C ALA A 24 5.93 20.34 112.78
N CYS A 25 4.97 20.02 111.92
CA CYS A 25 4.30 18.72 111.84
C CYS A 25 4.17 18.29 110.37
N THR A 26 3.87 17.02 110.12
CA THR A 26 3.70 16.46 108.77
C THR A 26 2.46 15.57 108.69
N VAL A 27 1.85 15.53 107.52
CA VAL A 27 0.81 14.56 107.13
C VAL A 27 1.38 13.72 105.99
N GLU A 28 1.39 12.39 106.16
CA GLU A 28 1.96 11.44 105.21
C GLU A 28 0.92 10.38 104.83
N ASN A 29 0.80 10.11 103.54
CA ASN A 29 -0.03 9.05 102.98
C ASN A 29 0.71 8.42 101.75
N PRO A 30 0.09 7.49 100.99
CA PRO A 30 0.77 6.85 99.85
C PRO A 30 1.15 7.79 98.69
N TRP A 31 0.56 8.98 98.60
CA TRP A 31 0.79 9.94 97.52
C TRP A 31 1.95 10.88 97.85
N GLY A 32 2.11 11.29 99.11
CA GLY A 32 3.30 12.03 99.49
C GLY A 32 3.35 12.47 100.95
N THR A 33 4.15 13.50 101.25
CA THR A 33 4.33 14.04 102.61
C THR A 33 4.29 15.56 102.63
N CYS A 34 3.18 16.13 103.07
CA CYS A 34 3.04 17.58 103.21
C CYS A 34 3.41 18.05 104.63
N THR A 35 4.12 19.17 104.74
CA THR A 35 4.49 19.80 106.03
C THR A 35 3.52 20.91 106.44
N GLY A 36 3.29 21.06 107.75
CA GLY A 36 2.46 22.10 108.33
C GLY A 36 2.94 22.51 109.74
N THR A 37 2.11 23.24 110.46
CA THR A 37 2.37 23.69 111.83
C THR A 37 1.40 23.10 112.84
N THR A 38 1.93 22.81 114.03
CA THR A 38 1.14 22.26 115.12
C THR A 38 0.33 23.38 115.76
N VAL A 39 -0.99 23.27 115.68
CA VAL A 39 -1.94 24.20 116.28
C VAL A 39 -2.61 23.57 117.50
N CYS A 40 -2.74 24.32 118.60
CA CYS A 40 -3.47 23.87 119.78
C CYS A 40 -4.96 24.22 119.60
N LEU A 41 -5.81 23.19 119.48
CA LEU A 41 -7.25 23.36 119.35
C LEU A 41 -7.95 22.65 120.51
N SER A 42 -8.55 23.45 121.41
CA SER A 42 -9.32 22.95 122.56
C SER A 42 -8.56 21.93 123.43
N GLY A 43 -7.29 22.23 123.74
CA GLY A 43 -6.42 21.39 124.57
C GLY A 43 -5.81 20.16 123.87
N ASN A 44 -5.90 20.04 122.54
CA ASN A 44 -5.15 19.03 121.77
C ASN A 44 -4.32 19.67 120.66
N ALA A 45 -3.07 19.24 120.54
CA ALA A 45 -2.20 19.58 119.42
C ALA A 45 -2.64 18.83 118.14
N SER A 46 -2.95 19.56 117.08
CA SER A 46 -3.30 19.05 115.74
C SER A 46 -2.37 19.64 114.67
N CYS A 47 -2.13 18.93 113.58
CA CYS A 47 -1.38 19.46 112.43
C CYS A 47 -2.33 20.11 111.42
N ASP A 48 -1.91 21.21 110.79
CA ASP A 48 -2.67 21.92 109.75
C ASP A 48 -2.16 21.67 108.31
N ALA A 49 -1.26 20.70 108.11
CA ALA A 49 -0.74 20.35 106.78
C ALA A 49 -1.86 19.82 105.85
N LYS A 50 -1.75 20.14 104.54
CA LYS A 50 -2.61 19.58 103.47
C LYS A 50 -2.47 18.05 103.44
N GLU A 51 -3.53 17.31 103.10
CA GLU A 51 -3.42 15.88 102.78
C GLU A 51 -2.89 15.75 101.34
N PRO A 52 -1.81 14.98 101.10
CA PRO A 52 -1.31 14.72 99.74
C PRO A 52 -2.34 13.97 98.89
N GLU A 53 -2.52 14.37 97.64
CA GLU A 53 -3.41 13.73 96.66
C GLU A 53 -2.59 13.39 95.40
N PRO A 54 -2.95 12.37 94.59
CA PRO A 54 -2.25 12.12 93.34
C PRO A 54 -2.36 13.33 92.42
N GLU A 55 -1.34 13.54 91.60
CA GLU A 55 -1.31 14.67 90.68
C GLU A 55 -2.53 14.68 89.75
N ALA A 56 -3.04 15.89 89.57
CA ALA A 56 -4.17 16.17 88.71
C ALA A 56 -3.80 17.44 87.96
N CYS A 57 -3.86 17.39 86.63
CA CYS A 57 -3.47 18.53 85.80
C CYS A 57 -4.25 19.81 86.14
N ASP A 58 -3.71 20.57 87.08
CA ASP A 58 -4.39 21.69 87.73
C ASP A 58 -3.42 22.78 88.23
N GLY A 59 -2.15 22.66 87.83
CA GLY A 59 -1.07 23.60 88.12
C GLY A 59 -0.69 23.64 89.60
N LYS A 60 -0.93 22.56 90.35
CA LYS A 60 -0.53 22.46 91.76
C LYS A 60 0.23 21.18 92.00
N ASP A 61 1.26 21.30 92.83
CA ASP A 61 1.89 20.20 93.56
C ASP A 61 0.86 19.59 94.55
N ASN A 62 0.15 18.57 94.09
CA ASN A 62 -0.92 17.92 94.83
C ASN A 62 -0.39 16.89 95.82
N ASP A 63 0.73 16.25 95.49
CA ASP A 63 1.36 15.22 96.30
C ASP A 63 2.50 15.74 97.21
N CYS A 64 2.85 17.02 97.07
CA CYS A 64 3.85 17.74 97.85
C CYS A 64 5.30 17.25 97.62
N ASP A 65 5.65 16.70 96.46
CA ASP A 65 7.01 16.24 96.14
C ASP A 65 7.94 17.37 95.62
N GLY A 66 7.35 18.48 95.19
CA GLY A 66 8.01 19.70 94.76
C GLY A 66 8.05 19.93 93.24
N ASP A 67 7.58 18.97 92.45
CA ASP A 67 7.29 19.14 91.03
C ASP A 67 5.77 19.42 90.86
N THR A 68 5.32 19.77 89.65
CA THR A 68 3.91 20.12 89.40
C THR A 68 3.48 19.43 88.13
N ASP A 69 2.43 18.61 88.21
CA ASP A 69 1.83 17.91 87.07
C ASP A 69 2.81 17.00 86.27
N GLU A 70 3.84 16.45 86.90
CA GLU A 70 4.96 15.72 86.26
C GLU A 70 4.62 14.35 85.64
N GLU A 71 3.38 13.86 85.82
CA GLU A 71 2.86 12.69 85.12
C GLU A 71 2.18 13.03 83.77
N TYR A 72 2.17 14.31 83.36
CA TYR A 72 1.56 14.79 82.12
C TYR A 72 2.62 15.21 81.07
N PRO A 73 2.34 15.07 79.75
CA PRO A 73 3.25 15.53 78.69
C PRO A 73 3.49 17.04 78.75
N ASP A 74 4.69 17.45 78.37
CA ASP A 74 5.16 18.82 78.22
C ASP A 74 5.94 18.86 76.89
N THR A 75 5.25 19.29 75.84
CA THR A 75 5.68 19.17 74.44
C THR A 75 6.80 20.15 74.12
N ASP A 76 6.67 21.41 74.55
CA ASP A 76 7.67 22.47 74.36
C ASP A 76 8.79 22.51 75.43
N LYS A 77 8.59 21.79 76.54
CA LYS A 77 9.51 21.67 77.69
C LYS A 77 9.72 22.98 78.44
N ASP A 78 8.73 23.86 78.48
CA ASP A 78 8.80 25.11 79.23
C ASP A 78 8.57 24.93 80.75
N GLY A 79 8.12 23.74 81.16
CA GLY A 79 7.83 23.37 82.54
C GLY A 79 6.36 23.49 82.95
N LEU A 80 5.45 23.74 82.00
CA LEU A 80 4.01 23.58 82.12
C LEU A 80 3.56 22.34 81.35
N ALA A 81 2.68 21.54 81.95
CA ALA A 81 2.11 20.41 81.24
C ALA A 81 1.14 20.88 80.14
N ASP A 82 1.09 20.17 79.01
CA ASP A 82 0.25 20.43 77.82
C ASP A 82 -1.24 20.66 78.14
N CYS A 83 -1.72 20.06 79.23
CA CYS A 83 -3.11 20.17 79.67
C CYS A 83 -3.42 21.48 80.43
N MET A 84 -2.39 22.23 80.83
CA MET A 84 -2.46 23.58 81.38
C MET A 84 -2.14 24.65 80.32
N GLU A 85 -1.57 24.24 79.20
CA GLU A 85 -1.13 25.06 78.07
C GLU A 85 -2.30 25.32 77.10
N THR A 86 -2.22 26.43 76.36
CA THR A 86 -3.12 26.71 75.23
C THR A 86 -2.38 26.79 73.88
N ASP A 87 -1.09 26.51 73.89
CA ASP A 87 -0.08 26.59 72.82
C ASP A 87 0.99 25.54 73.17
N LYS A 88 0.70 24.26 72.93
CA LYS A 88 1.44 23.12 73.51
C LYS A 88 2.88 23.01 73.05
N ASP A 89 3.19 23.46 71.83
CA ASP A 89 4.53 23.38 71.26
C ASP A 89 5.30 24.70 71.31
N GLY A 90 4.68 25.75 71.85
CA GLY A 90 5.31 27.02 72.22
C GLY A 90 5.73 27.84 71.01
N ASP A 91 5.06 27.66 69.89
CA ASP A 91 5.41 28.26 68.60
C ASP A 91 4.81 29.68 68.42
N GLY A 92 3.85 30.03 69.28
CA GLY A 92 3.15 31.31 69.31
C GLY A 92 1.74 31.29 68.69
N VAL A 93 1.28 30.15 68.18
CA VAL A 93 -0.06 29.90 67.65
C VAL A 93 -0.86 29.07 68.69
N PRO A 94 -2.02 29.55 69.17
CA PRO A 94 -2.81 28.76 70.10
C PRO A 94 -3.36 27.48 69.47
N ASP A 95 -3.39 26.36 70.19
CA ASP A 95 -3.82 25.01 69.73
C ASP A 95 -5.16 24.95 68.97
N VAL A 96 -6.04 25.95 69.18
CA VAL A 96 -7.36 26.05 68.54
C VAL A 96 -7.31 26.66 67.14
N GLU A 97 -6.22 27.35 66.83
CA GLU A 97 -5.90 28.01 65.57
C GLU A 97 -4.68 27.38 64.90
N ASP A 98 -4.01 26.44 65.58
CA ASP A 98 -2.80 25.76 65.14
C ASP A 98 -3.12 24.48 64.34
N ASN A 99 -2.75 24.47 63.06
CA ASN A 99 -2.87 23.32 62.16
C ASN A 99 -1.84 22.21 62.44
N CYS A 100 -0.87 22.44 63.34
CA CYS A 100 0.07 21.46 63.88
C CYS A 100 0.30 21.61 65.38
N ALA A 101 -0.77 21.55 66.19
CA ALA A 101 -0.81 21.78 67.65
C ALA A 101 0.16 21.00 68.59
N LEU A 102 1.11 20.22 68.07
CA LEU A 102 2.18 19.55 68.82
C LEU A 102 3.56 19.65 68.14
N VAL A 103 3.65 20.36 67.01
CA VAL A 103 4.84 20.50 66.16
C VAL A 103 4.95 21.95 65.72
N ALA A 104 5.85 22.68 66.37
CA ALA A 104 6.03 24.11 66.16
C ALA A 104 6.17 24.50 64.67
N ASN A 105 5.18 25.23 64.15
CA ASN A 105 5.10 25.77 62.79
C ASN A 105 4.46 27.18 62.77
N PRO A 106 5.20 28.22 63.22
CA PRO A 106 4.63 29.57 63.38
C PRO A 106 4.10 30.21 62.08
N GLY A 107 4.45 29.65 60.93
CA GLY A 107 4.01 30.09 59.61
C GLY A 107 2.64 29.55 59.20
N GLN A 108 2.17 28.47 59.82
CA GLN A 108 0.88 27.81 59.53
C GLN A 108 0.70 27.57 58.03
N GLU A 109 1.77 27.18 57.35
CA GLU A 109 1.70 26.69 55.98
C GLU A 109 0.82 25.42 55.93
N ASP A 110 0.03 25.31 54.86
CA ASP A 110 -1.00 24.30 54.61
C ASP A 110 -1.25 24.35 53.09
N PHE A 111 -0.51 23.54 52.34
CA PHE A 111 -0.47 23.63 50.87
C PHE A 111 -1.74 23.08 50.21
N ASP A 112 -2.24 21.93 50.64
CA ASP A 112 -3.45 21.27 50.13
C ASP A 112 -4.78 21.81 50.72
N LEU A 113 -4.70 22.61 51.78
CA LEU A 113 -5.81 23.22 52.50
C LEU A 113 -6.71 22.21 53.22
N ASP A 114 -6.16 21.07 53.67
CA ASP A 114 -6.90 20.04 54.41
C ASP A 114 -7.06 20.36 55.91
N SER A 115 -6.40 21.44 56.38
CA SER A 115 -6.32 21.90 57.77
C SER A 115 -5.30 21.19 58.66
N MET A 116 -4.43 20.35 58.10
CA MET A 116 -3.18 19.87 58.68
C MET A 116 -2.05 20.70 58.06
N GLY A 117 -1.14 21.23 58.87
CA GLY A 117 -0.06 22.05 58.32
C GLY A 117 1.10 21.23 57.78
N ASP A 118 1.83 21.76 56.79
CA ASP A 118 2.98 21.10 56.15
C ASP A 118 4.04 20.56 57.15
N ALA A 119 4.10 21.13 58.36
CA ALA A 119 5.05 20.70 59.39
C ALA A 119 4.69 19.37 60.07
N CYS A 120 3.42 18.97 60.01
CA CYS A 120 2.89 17.77 60.65
C CYS A 120 2.02 16.92 59.71
N ASP A 121 1.75 17.41 58.50
CA ASP A 121 1.33 16.59 57.38
C ASP A 121 2.48 15.67 56.95
N LEU A 122 2.11 14.57 56.31
CA LEU A 122 3.04 13.60 55.73
C LEU A 122 2.87 13.52 54.21
N ASP A 123 1.98 14.31 53.63
CA ASP A 123 1.50 14.32 52.25
C ASP A 123 0.98 15.75 51.95
N ASP A 124 1.90 16.72 51.91
CA ASP A 124 1.60 18.17 51.91
C ASP A 124 0.72 18.63 50.73
N ASP A 125 0.62 17.85 49.63
CA ASP A 125 -0.13 18.18 48.41
C ASP A 125 -1.32 17.27 48.05
N ASP A 126 -1.70 16.34 48.94
CA ASP A 126 -2.82 15.36 48.83
C ASP A 126 -2.82 14.53 47.53
N ASP A 127 -1.64 14.29 46.97
CA ASP A 127 -1.48 13.44 45.80
C ASP A 127 -1.60 11.93 46.15
N LYS A 128 -1.50 11.59 47.45
CA LYS A 128 -1.51 10.25 48.11
C LYS A 128 -0.11 9.61 48.23
N VAL A 129 0.94 10.37 47.99
CA VAL A 129 2.33 9.98 48.11
C VAL A 129 2.95 10.80 49.23
N ALA A 130 3.41 10.09 50.25
CA ALA A 130 4.03 10.78 51.37
C ALA A 130 5.29 11.56 50.95
N ASP A 131 5.52 12.75 51.49
CA ASP A 131 6.61 13.71 51.13
C ASP A 131 7.99 13.06 51.08
N ALA A 132 8.22 12.04 51.92
CA ALA A 132 9.48 11.31 51.98
C ALA A 132 9.77 10.46 50.72
N LYS A 133 8.80 10.28 49.84
CA LYS A 133 8.86 9.55 48.58
C LYS A 133 8.48 10.41 47.38
N ASP A 134 7.86 11.55 47.64
CA ASP A 134 7.58 12.56 46.65
C ASP A 134 8.87 13.32 46.27
N CYS A 135 9.06 13.60 44.98
CA CYS A 135 10.20 14.39 44.51
C CYS A 135 9.94 15.90 44.62
N GLU A 136 8.69 16.34 44.56
CA GLU A 136 8.27 17.72 44.75
C GLU A 136 7.04 17.74 45.69
N PRO A 137 7.24 17.67 47.03
CA PRO A 137 6.16 17.54 48.03
C PRO A 137 5.11 18.67 48.06
N LEU A 138 5.25 19.69 47.22
CA LEU A 138 4.32 20.82 47.12
C LEU A 138 3.79 20.95 45.68
N ASP A 139 3.77 19.86 44.92
CA ASP A 139 3.32 19.83 43.52
C ASP A 139 2.66 18.48 43.23
N ALA A 140 1.35 18.43 43.42
CA ALA A 140 0.54 17.22 43.21
C ALA A 140 0.56 16.63 41.78
N SER A 141 1.28 17.29 40.85
CA SER A 141 1.53 16.77 39.50
C SER A 141 2.86 16.03 39.35
N ALA A 142 3.71 16.04 40.38
CA ALA A 142 5.04 15.47 40.37
C ALA A 142 5.18 14.40 41.47
N TYR A 143 4.96 13.14 41.12
CA TYR A 143 4.98 12.01 42.05
C TYR A 143 5.42 10.72 41.36
N PRO A 144 5.90 9.70 42.11
CA PRO A 144 6.38 8.45 41.54
C PRO A 144 5.41 7.77 40.55
N GLY A 145 5.76 7.80 39.26
CA GLY A 145 4.97 7.25 38.16
C GLY A 145 3.84 8.15 37.65
N ALA A 146 3.89 9.47 37.90
CA ALA A 146 3.09 10.45 37.19
C ALA A 146 3.45 10.46 35.68
N PRO A 147 2.56 10.94 34.79
CA PRO A 147 2.96 11.20 33.41
C PRO A 147 3.86 12.44 33.33
N GLU A 148 5.00 12.32 32.66
CA GLU A 148 5.86 13.45 32.33
C GLU A 148 5.11 14.53 31.54
N GLN A 149 5.42 15.79 31.85
CA GLN A 149 4.98 16.97 31.13
C GLN A 149 6.21 17.68 30.60
N CYS A 150 6.14 18.22 29.39
CA CYS A 150 7.26 18.97 28.87
C CYS A 150 7.37 20.37 29.49
N ASP A 151 7.93 20.42 30.70
CA ASP A 151 8.12 21.65 31.48
C ASP A 151 9.53 21.75 32.10
N GLY A 152 10.43 20.82 31.80
CA GLY A 152 11.80 20.79 32.27
C GLY A 152 11.93 20.30 33.71
N LYS A 153 10.94 19.59 34.21
CA LYS A 153 10.95 18.95 35.54
C LYS A 153 10.84 17.44 35.40
N ASP A 154 11.22 16.76 36.47
CA ASP A 154 11.05 15.31 36.66
C ASP A 154 9.70 15.11 37.35
N ASN A 155 8.64 14.84 36.59
CA ASN A 155 7.29 14.70 37.15
C ASN A 155 7.07 13.30 37.74
N ASP A 156 7.75 12.27 37.26
CA ASP A 156 7.54 10.89 37.67
C ASP A 156 8.53 10.37 38.72
N CYS A 157 9.46 11.24 39.14
CA CYS A 157 10.48 11.03 40.16
C CYS A 157 11.48 9.90 39.85
N ASP A 158 11.73 9.60 38.58
CA ASP A 158 12.69 8.56 38.16
C ASP A 158 14.11 9.09 37.87
N LEU A 159 14.31 10.41 37.98
CA LEU A 159 15.54 11.18 37.68
C LEU A 159 15.81 11.43 36.19
N LEU A 160 14.84 11.12 35.33
CA LEU A 160 14.76 11.62 33.96
C LEU A 160 13.83 12.85 33.96
N VAL A 161 13.97 13.67 32.93
CA VAL A 161 13.23 14.93 32.80
C VAL A 161 12.66 14.92 31.40
N ASP A 162 11.35 15.14 31.29
CA ASP A 162 10.62 15.18 30.03
C ASP A 162 10.87 13.90 29.17
N GLU A 163 11.04 12.71 29.77
CA GLU A 163 11.21 11.49 28.98
C GLU A 163 9.91 11.03 28.30
N GLY A 164 10.06 10.40 27.14
CA GLY A 164 8.92 10.02 26.31
C GLY A 164 8.37 11.16 25.46
N PHE A 165 8.92 12.37 25.56
CA PHE A 165 8.79 13.42 24.55
C PHE A 165 9.83 13.25 23.43
N PRO A 166 9.55 13.74 22.21
CA PRO A 166 10.53 13.78 21.13
C PRO A 166 11.78 14.57 21.53
N ASP A 167 12.93 14.07 21.09
CA ASP A 167 14.27 14.65 21.24
C ASP A 167 14.95 14.40 19.88
N SER A 168 14.77 15.35 18.97
CA SER A 168 15.01 15.20 17.53
C SER A 168 16.50 15.16 17.19
N ASP A 169 17.36 15.88 17.93
CA ASP A 169 18.81 15.88 17.76
C ASP A 169 19.58 14.95 18.75
N ALA A 170 18.86 14.37 19.71
CA ALA A 170 19.36 13.48 20.74
C ALA A 170 20.39 14.12 21.70
N ASP A 171 20.32 15.44 21.93
CA ASP A 171 21.18 16.15 22.87
C ASP A 171 20.75 16.01 24.35
N LYS A 172 19.56 15.44 24.57
CA LYS A 172 18.85 15.20 25.85
C LYS A 172 18.03 16.38 26.36
N LEU A 173 17.72 17.32 25.50
CA LEU A 173 16.68 18.29 25.69
C LEU A 173 15.51 17.87 24.81
N ALA A 174 14.32 17.69 25.39
CA ALA A 174 13.14 17.41 24.57
C ALA A 174 12.82 18.61 23.69
N ASP A 175 12.36 18.39 22.45
CA ASP A 175 12.06 19.43 21.43
C ASP A 175 11.25 20.61 22.01
N CYS A 176 10.26 20.31 22.84
CA CYS A 176 9.41 21.32 23.47
C CYS A 176 10.13 22.26 24.47
N MET A 177 11.37 21.94 24.85
CA MET A 177 12.27 22.76 25.67
C MET A 177 13.56 23.14 24.94
N ASP A 178 13.85 22.51 23.81
CA ASP A 178 14.90 22.93 22.90
C ASP A 178 14.44 24.16 22.10
N THR A 179 15.40 24.86 21.53
CA THR A 179 15.20 26.04 20.69
C THR A 179 15.82 25.87 19.31
N ASP A 180 16.30 24.66 19.04
CA ASP A 180 17.05 24.17 17.89
C ASP A 180 16.87 22.64 17.88
N ASP A 181 15.63 22.18 17.67
CA ASP A 181 15.22 20.79 17.97
C ASP A 181 16.01 19.75 17.16
N ASP A 182 16.53 20.11 15.98
CA ASP A 182 17.32 19.24 15.12
C ASP A 182 18.86 19.45 15.22
N GLY A 183 19.29 20.43 16.02
CA GLY A 183 20.67 20.65 16.40
C GLY A 183 21.59 21.09 15.26
N ASP A 184 21.04 21.66 14.19
CA ASP A 184 21.84 22.12 13.04
C ASP A 184 22.53 23.48 13.27
N GLY A 185 22.12 24.17 14.34
CA GLY A 185 22.65 25.46 14.76
C GLY A 185 21.77 26.66 14.35
N THR A 186 20.60 26.40 13.77
CA THR A 186 19.58 27.38 13.41
C THR A 186 18.40 27.25 14.38
N PRO A 187 18.04 28.32 15.11
CA PRO A 187 16.91 28.23 16.02
C PRO A 187 15.58 28.02 15.28
N ASP A 188 14.65 27.24 15.83
CA ASP A 188 13.38 26.83 15.19
C ASP A 188 12.54 28.00 14.65
N VAL A 189 12.70 29.19 15.24
CA VAL A 189 11.99 30.41 14.84
C VAL A 189 12.47 31.00 13.52
N ASP A 190 13.72 30.70 13.15
CA ASP A 190 14.38 31.11 11.91
C ASP A 190 14.55 29.91 10.95
N ASP A 191 14.22 28.71 11.40
CA ASP A 191 14.27 27.46 10.66
C ASP A 191 12.94 27.13 9.94
N CYS A 192 13.00 26.64 8.71
CA CYS A 192 11.81 26.21 7.96
C CYS A 192 11.52 24.70 8.05
N GLY A 193 12.47 23.90 8.52
CA GLY A 193 12.31 22.51 8.88
C GLY A 193 12.87 22.25 10.27
N PRO A 194 12.24 22.77 11.35
CA PRO A 194 12.78 22.76 12.71
C PRO A 194 13.02 21.38 13.33
N LEU A 195 12.64 20.30 12.66
CA LEU A 195 12.85 18.91 13.10
C LEU A 195 13.76 18.14 12.12
N ASP A 196 14.35 18.83 11.15
CA ASP A 196 15.13 18.25 10.05
C ASP A 196 16.37 19.10 9.79
N ALA A 197 17.49 18.67 10.37
CA ALA A 197 18.80 19.32 10.27
C ALA A 197 19.38 19.47 8.84
N THR A 198 18.64 19.04 7.82
CA THR A 198 18.99 19.24 6.41
C THR A 198 18.25 20.40 5.75
N VAL A 199 17.22 20.94 6.42
CA VAL A 199 16.32 22.00 5.96
C VAL A 199 16.56 23.22 6.83
N HIS A 200 17.43 24.12 6.39
CA HIS A 200 17.80 25.30 7.16
C HIS A 200 18.35 26.41 6.27
N PRO A 201 18.36 27.68 6.72
CA PRO A 201 18.88 28.80 5.96
C PRO A 201 20.28 28.56 5.37
N GLY A 202 20.37 28.51 4.05
CA GLY A 202 21.62 28.28 3.32
C GLY A 202 22.10 26.83 3.27
N ALA A 203 21.22 25.85 3.49
CA ALA A 203 21.41 24.47 3.08
C ALA A 203 21.59 24.36 1.55
N VAL A 204 21.86 23.15 1.06
CA VAL A 204 21.98 22.90 -0.38
C VAL A 204 20.72 22.18 -0.83
N GLU A 205 20.04 22.74 -1.83
CA GLU A 205 18.89 22.12 -2.45
C GLU A 205 19.17 20.70 -2.94
N VAL A 206 18.24 19.82 -2.62
CA VAL A 206 18.08 18.49 -3.20
C VAL A 206 16.77 18.45 -3.96
N CYS A 207 16.65 17.52 -4.89
CA CYS A 207 15.53 17.49 -5.84
C CYS A 207 14.36 16.69 -5.28
N ASP A 208 13.61 17.27 -4.34
CA ASP A 208 12.56 16.60 -3.57
C ASP A 208 11.35 17.48 -3.22
N ALA A 209 11.23 18.67 -3.82
CA ALA A 209 10.15 19.61 -3.62
C ALA A 209 10.08 20.17 -2.18
N VAL A 210 11.20 20.14 -1.48
CA VAL A 210 11.40 20.82 -0.20
C VAL A 210 12.35 22.00 -0.42
N ASP A 211 12.02 23.15 0.19
CA ASP A 211 12.86 24.35 0.20
C ASP A 211 13.90 24.15 1.30
N GLN A 212 15.02 23.49 0.96
CA GLN A 212 16.02 23.12 1.95
C GLN A 212 16.72 24.35 2.52
N ASP A 213 16.93 25.39 1.72
CA ASP A 213 17.70 26.57 2.09
C ASP A 213 16.87 27.74 2.65
N CYS A 214 15.56 27.55 2.77
CA CYS A 214 14.57 28.47 3.30
C CYS A 214 14.51 29.83 2.57
N ASP A 215 14.87 29.90 1.28
CA ASP A 215 14.85 31.15 0.50
C ASP A 215 13.50 31.46 -0.17
N GLY A 216 12.55 30.52 -0.08
CA GLY A 216 11.20 30.60 -0.63
C GLY A 216 11.10 30.15 -2.08
N THR A 217 12.16 29.58 -2.64
CA THR A 217 12.12 28.77 -3.87
C THR A 217 12.40 27.31 -3.54
N THR A 218 12.07 26.42 -4.45
CA THR A 218 12.13 24.97 -4.22
C THR A 218 12.89 24.36 -5.38
N ASP A 219 13.85 23.50 -5.09
CA ASP A 219 14.68 22.83 -6.09
C ASP A 219 15.32 23.80 -7.11
N GLU A 220 15.78 24.98 -6.69
CA GLU A 220 16.38 25.92 -7.64
C GLU A 220 17.76 25.47 -8.12
N GLY A 221 18.02 25.69 -9.42
CA GLY A 221 19.25 25.25 -10.05
C GLY A 221 19.21 23.82 -10.60
N PHE A 222 18.10 23.11 -10.44
CA PHE A 222 17.79 21.88 -11.17
C PHE A 222 17.20 22.16 -12.58
N PRO A 223 17.26 21.20 -13.53
CA PRO A 223 16.62 21.32 -14.83
C PRO A 223 15.10 21.48 -14.71
N ASP A 224 14.55 22.29 -15.62
CA ASP A 224 13.12 22.58 -15.77
C ASP A 224 12.86 22.63 -17.30
N THR A 225 12.37 21.51 -17.83
CA THR A 225 12.30 21.20 -19.25
C THR A 225 11.16 21.95 -19.93
N ASP A 226 10.00 22.05 -19.28
CA ASP A 226 8.80 22.71 -19.82
C ASP A 226 8.67 24.20 -19.41
N GLN A 227 9.46 24.65 -18.43
CA GLN A 227 9.49 26.01 -17.89
C GLN A 227 8.20 26.44 -17.17
N ASP A 228 7.49 25.50 -16.54
CA ASP A 228 6.31 25.79 -15.72
C ASP A 228 6.66 26.31 -14.30
N GLY A 229 7.92 26.14 -13.89
CA GLY A 229 8.45 26.53 -12.58
C GLY A 229 8.61 25.39 -11.57
N GLN A 230 8.38 24.14 -11.96
CA GLN A 230 8.76 22.93 -11.23
C GLN A 230 10.05 22.34 -11.83
N ALA A 231 10.91 21.77 -10.99
CA ALA A 231 12.08 21.06 -11.50
C ALA A 231 11.70 19.67 -12.03
N ASP A 232 12.37 19.20 -13.08
CA ASP A 232 12.10 17.92 -13.77
C ASP A 232 12.00 16.71 -12.83
N CYS A 233 12.71 16.75 -11.69
CA CYS A 233 12.74 15.65 -10.74
C CYS A 233 11.46 15.46 -9.93
N VAL A 234 10.67 16.54 -9.80
CA VAL A 234 9.43 16.60 -9.00
C VAL A 234 8.23 16.96 -9.86
N ASP A 235 8.47 17.40 -11.10
CA ASP A 235 7.45 17.67 -12.08
C ASP A 235 6.75 16.36 -12.51
N PRO A 236 5.42 16.24 -12.31
CA PRO A 236 4.66 15.07 -12.76
C PRO A 236 4.49 14.97 -14.29
N ASP A 237 4.80 16.01 -15.07
CA ASP A 237 4.68 16.11 -16.54
C ASP A 237 5.85 16.95 -17.10
N VAL A 238 7.04 16.34 -17.13
CA VAL A 238 8.34 17.02 -17.37
C VAL A 238 8.41 17.81 -18.67
N ASP A 239 7.64 17.43 -19.69
CA ASP A 239 7.66 18.11 -20.99
C ASP A 239 6.38 18.92 -21.30
N GLY A 240 5.42 18.93 -20.36
CA GLY A 240 4.21 19.73 -20.38
C GLY A 240 3.27 19.42 -21.53
N ASP A 241 3.29 18.18 -22.04
CA ASP A 241 2.46 17.76 -23.18
C ASP A 241 1.02 17.38 -22.79
N GLY A 242 0.78 17.24 -21.49
CA GLY A 242 -0.50 16.87 -20.89
C GLY A 242 -0.64 15.38 -20.59
N VAL A 243 0.43 14.59 -20.71
CA VAL A 243 0.52 13.18 -20.33
C VAL A 243 1.55 13.04 -19.20
N ALA A 244 1.11 12.58 -18.03
CA ALA A 244 2.02 12.45 -16.88
C ALA A 244 3.16 11.44 -17.15
N ASN A 245 4.36 11.68 -16.60
CA ASN A 245 5.60 10.92 -16.85
C ASN A 245 5.42 9.39 -16.80
N GLY A 246 4.63 8.87 -15.86
CA GLY A 246 4.41 7.42 -15.71
C GLY A 246 3.51 6.79 -16.77
N ALA A 247 2.73 7.60 -17.49
CA ALA A 247 1.86 7.20 -18.60
C ALA A 247 2.39 7.67 -19.96
N ASP A 248 3.44 8.48 -19.96
CA ASP A 248 4.07 9.07 -21.14
C ASP A 248 5.13 8.12 -21.72
N ASN A 249 5.00 7.77 -23.00
CA ASN A 249 5.97 6.96 -23.72
C ASN A 249 7.18 7.76 -24.23
N CYS A 250 7.18 9.09 -24.06
CA CYS A 250 8.32 9.99 -24.25
C CYS A 250 8.40 11.09 -23.17
N PRO A 251 8.69 10.75 -21.89
CA PRO A 251 8.60 11.68 -20.73
C PRO A 251 9.46 12.95 -20.74
N ALA A 252 10.23 13.20 -21.79
CA ALA A 252 11.08 14.38 -21.90
C ALA A 252 10.94 15.06 -23.27
N GLN A 253 9.96 14.63 -24.08
CA GLN A 253 9.75 15.14 -25.43
C GLN A 253 8.28 15.18 -25.81
N HIS A 254 7.72 16.38 -25.68
CA HIS A 254 6.31 16.68 -25.90
C HIS A 254 5.69 15.98 -27.13
N ASN A 255 4.87 14.95 -26.89
CA ASN A 255 4.16 14.13 -27.86
C ASN A 255 2.74 13.73 -27.39
N PRO A 256 1.77 14.68 -27.30
CA PRO A 256 0.46 14.43 -26.70
C PRO A 256 -0.39 13.34 -27.38
N GLY A 257 0.01 12.92 -28.58
CA GLY A 257 -0.62 11.86 -29.36
C GLY A 257 -0.20 10.45 -28.97
N GLN A 258 0.92 10.31 -28.23
CA GLN A 258 1.46 9.04 -27.73
C GLN A 258 1.57 7.98 -28.84
N GLU A 259 1.89 8.40 -30.07
CA GLU A 259 2.10 7.49 -31.17
C GLU A 259 3.27 6.53 -30.87
N ASN A 260 3.09 5.27 -31.23
CA ASN A 260 4.04 4.19 -31.00
C ASN A 260 3.78 3.09 -32.05
N GLN A 261 4.56 3.10 -33.12
CA GLN A 261 4.36 2.31 -34.31
C GLN A 261 4.74 0.83 -34.12
N ASP A 262 5.83 0.52 -33.42
CA ASP A 262 6.30 -0.84 -33.17
C ASP A 262 5.72 -1.47 -31.87
N LYS A 263 5.11 -0.63 -31.02
CA LYS A 263 4.49 -0.95 -29.73
C LYS A 263 5.48 -1.41 -28.67
N ASP A 264 6.70 -0.88 -28.72
CA ASP A 264 7.66 -1.06 -27.66
C ASP A 264 7.38 -0.08 -26.49
N LYS A 265 8.40 0.27 -25.68
CA LYS A 265 8.21 1.19 -24.55
C LYS A 265 8.41 2.66 -24.91
N LEU A 266 8.99 2.96 -26.05
CA LEU A 266 9.30 4.31 -26.53
C LEU A 266 8.19 4.77 -27.48
N GLY A 267 7.84 6.05 -27.41
CA GLY A 267 6.95 6.66 -28.42
C GLY A 267 7.72 7.09 -29.66
N ASP A 268 7.03 7.23 -30.79
CA ASP A 268 7.61 7.63 -32.08
C ASP A 268 8.44 8.93 -31.99
N ALA A 269 8.13 9.80 -31.02
CA ALA A 269 8.81 11.07 -30.83
C ALA A 269 10.24 10.91 -30.30
N CYS A 270 10.49 9.93 -29.42
CA CYS A 270 11.74 9.71 -28.71
C CYS A 270 12.39 8.35 -29.04
N ASP A 271 11.78 7.59 -29.94
CA ASP A 271 12.30 6.34 -30.46
C ASP A 271 13.25 6.58 -31.65
N ASP A 272 14.43 5.98 -31.57
CA ASP A 272 15.46 6.04 -32.61
C ASP A 272 15.25 4.98 -33.71
N ASP A 273 14.29 4.06 -33.54
CA ASP A 273 13.94 2.93 -34.43
C ASP A 273 12.43 2.64 -34.39
N VAL A 274 11.62 3.56 -34.96
CA VAL A 274 10.16 3.61 -34.73
C VAL A 274 9.38 2.39 -35.23
N ASP A 275 9.94 1.53 -36.07
CA ASP A 275 9.28 0.32 -36.55
C ASP A 275 9.87 -0.99 -36.01
N GLY A 276 10.90 -0.90 -35.16
CA GLY A 276 11.48 -2.00 -34.40
C GLY A 276 12.20 -3.04 -35.25
N ASP A 277 12.70 -2.67 -36.42
CA ASP A 277 13.34 -3.58 -37.37
C ASP A 277 14.85 -3.78 -37.13
N GLY A 278 15.43 -2.95 -36.26
CA GLY A 278 16.83 -2.95 -35.88
C GLY A 278 17.71 -1.97 -36.66
N ILE A 279 17.13 -1.15 -37.55
CA ILE A 279 17.80 -0.12 -38.33
C ILE A 279 17.34 1.25 -37.85
N PRO A 280 18.24 2.09 -37.29
CA PRO A 280 17.84 3.40 -36.78
C PRO A 280 17.20 4.29 -37.86
N ASN A 281 16.17 5.06 -37.51
CA ASN A 281 15.36 5.94 -38.37
C ASN A 281 16.15 6.68 -39.46
N GLY A 282 17.30 7.24 -39.11
CA GLY A 282 18.14 8.02 -40.03
C GLY A 282 18.94 7.20 -41.06
N LEU A 283 18.98 5.89 -40.91
CA LEU A 283 19.64 4.91 -41.78
C LEU A 283 18.64 3.97 -42.46
N ASP A 284 17.37 4.05 -42.07
CA ASP A 284 16.29 3.18 -42.54
C ASP A 284 15.63 3.75 -43.81
N ASN A 285 15.65 2.98 -44.89
CA ASN A 285 15.00 3.31 -46.15
C ASN A 285 13.47 3.11 -46.13
N CYS A 286 12.92 2.52 -45.07
CA CYS A 286 11.49 2.40 -44.78
C CYS A 286 11.15 2.63 -43.30
N MET A 287 11.62 3.74 -42.73
CA MET A 287 11.40 4.19 -41.32
C MET A 287 10.09 3.85 -40.62
N TRP A 288 8.96 3.61 -41.30
CA TRP A 288 7.67 3.31 -40.67
C TRP A 288 7.19 1.87 -40.94
N THR A 289 7.99 1.03 -41.57
CA THR A 289 7.59 -0.27 -42.14
C THR A 289 8.71 -1.28 -42.02
N PHE A 290 8.62 -2.10 -40.97
CA PHE A 290 9.57 -3.15 -40.61
C PHE A 290 10.20 -3.85 -41.83
N ASN A 291 11.49 -3.60 -42.08
CA ASN A 291 12.24 -4.18 -43.20
C ASN A 291 13.75 -4.36 -42.90
N PRO A 292 14.14 -5.26 -41.96
CA PRO A 292 15.52 -5.37 -41.46
C PRO A 292 16.59 -5.65 -42.54
N GLY A 293 16.16 -6.13 -43.71
CA GLY A 293 17.01 -6.43 -44.86
C GLY A 293 17.38 -5.20 -45.71
N GLN A 294 16.70 -4.05 -45.52
CA GLN A 294 16.95 -2.79 -46.21
C GLN A 294 17.09 -2.96 -47.73
N SER A 295 16.23 -3.80 -48.31
CA SER A 295 16.20 -4.04 -49.76
C SER A 295 15.73 -2.78 -50.47
N ASP A 296 16.39 -2.46 -51.58
CA ASP A 296 16.23 -1.27 -52.41
C ASP A 296 16.80 -1.61 -53.79
N ILE A 297 15.97 -2.24 -54.62
CA ILE A 297 16.39 -2.86 -55.89
C ILE A 297 16.83 -1.77 -56.88
N ASP A 298 16.08 -0.67 -56.98
CA ASP A 298 16.33 0.41 -57.93
C ASP A 298 17.35 1.46 -57.43
N LYS A 299 17.63 1.48 -56.12
CA LYS A 299 18.60 2.33 -55.42
C LYS A 299 18.22 3.80 -55.41
N ASP A 300 16.94 4.11 -55.34
CA ASP A 300 16.45 5.48 -55.22
C ASP A 300 16.48 6.00 -53.76
N GLY A 301 16.64 5.09 -52.80
CA GLY A 301 16.75 5.37 -51.36
C GLY A 301 15.46 5.18 -50.57
N GLN A 302 14.35 4.81 -51.21
CA GLN A 302 13.16 4.25 -50.59
C GLN A 302 13.25 2.72 -50.64
N GLY A 303 12.90 2.02 -49.56
CA GLY A 303 13.01 0.57 -49.54
C GLY A 303 11.84 -0.14 -50.20
N ASP A 304 12.10 -1.35 -50.71
CA ASP A 304 11.11 -2.19 -51.40
C ASP A 304 9.86 -2.49 -50.55
N ALA A 305 9.98 -2.44 -49.21
CA ALA A 305 8.91 -2.74 -48.28
C ALA A 305 7.84 -1.63 -48.18
N CYS A 306 8.24 -0.39 -48.46
CA CYS A 306 7.40 0.80 -48.39
C CYS A 306 7.23 1.50 -49.75
N GLU A 307 7.72 0.87 -50.81
CA GLU A 307 7.56 1.26 -52.21
C GLU A 307 6.52 0.38 -52.92
N GLY A 308 6.01 0.85 -54.07
CA GLY A 308 5.05 0.10 -54.89
C GLY A 308 5.47 -0.12 -56.34
N ASP A 309 6.75 0.13 -56.67
CA ASP A 309 7.42 -0.01 -57.98
C ASP A 309 8.90 -0.30 -57.71
N LYS A 310 9.20 -1.50 -57.19
CA LYS A 310 10.50 -1.80 -56.55
C LYS A 310 11.71 -1.71 -57.49
N ASP A 311 11.51 -1.94 -58.78
CA ASP A 311 12.58 -1.94 -59.76
C ASP A 311 12.68 -0.62 -60.55
N GLY A 312 11.76 0.32 -60.29
CA GLY A 312 11.77 1.66 -60.85
C GLY A 312 11.58 1.71 -62.37
N ASP A 313 10.95 0.69 -62.95
CA ASP A 313 10.74 0.57 -64.40
C ASP A 313 9.55 1.42 -64.91
N GLY A 314 8.70 1.87 -63.97
CA GLY A 314 7.54 2.73 -64.20
C GLY A 314 6.20 1.99 -64.24
N LEU A 315 6.17 0.70 -63.91
CA LEU A 315 4.97 -0.10 -63.68
C LEU A 315 4.96 -0.55 -62.21
N GLY A 316 3.82 -0.35 -61.53
CA GLY A 316 3.75 -0.79 -60.14
C GLY A 316 3.77 -2.32 -60.02
N ASP A 317 4.28 -2.84 -58.90
CA ASP A 317 4.51 -4.27 -58.65
C ASP A 317 3.32 -5.19 -59.01
N ALA A 318 2.09 -4.69 -58.88
CA ALA A 318 0.87 -5.45 -59.15
C ALA A 318 0.57 -5.63 -60.64
N GLU A 319 1.12 -4.78 -61.49
CA GLU A 319 0.95 -4.78 -62.95
C GLU A 319 2.21 -5.23 -63.71
N ASP A 320 3.26 -5.57 -62.98
CA ASP A 320 4.58 -5.94 -63.50
C ASP A 320 4.78 -7.47 -63.52
N ASN A 321 5.17 -8.04 -64.66
CA ASN A 321 5.52 -9.46 -64.78
C ASN A 321 6.97 -9.79 -64.35
N CYS A 322 7.77 -8.77 -64.02
CA CYS A 322 9.04 -8.87 -63.32
C CYS A 322 9.23 -7.80 -62.24
N PRO A 323 8.49 -7.83 -61.12
CA PRO A 323 8.49 -6.78 -60.07
C PRO A 323 9.82 -6.48 -59.37
N GLU A 324 10.91 -7.18 -59.74
CA GLU A 324 12.24 -7.03 -59.15
C GLU A 324 13.32 -6.81 -60.25
N ALA A 325 12.95 -6.74 -61.53
CA ALA A 325 13.89 -6.68 -62.64
C ALA A 325 13.39 -5.76 -63.78
N PRO A 326 14.03 -4.58 -63.99
CA PRO A 326 13.46 -3.53 -64.84
C PRO A 326 13.15 -3.98 -66.26
N ASN A 327 11.87 -4.04 -66.61
CA ASN A 327 11.42 -4.47 -67.94
C ASN A 327 10.18 -3.69 -68.44
N PRO A 328 10.32 -2.38 -68.76
CA PRO A 328 9.16 -1.50 -69.03
C PRO A 328 8.28 -1.88 -70.24
N LEU A 329 8.73 -2.88 -71.02
CA LEU A 329 8.05 -3.40 -72.20
C LEU A 329 7.30 -4.72 -71.94
N GLN A 330 7.46 -5.33 -70.76
CA GLN A 330 6.74 -6.52 -70.29
C GLN A 330 6.82 -7.66 -71.32
N GLY A 331 8.04 -7.97 -71.77
CA GLY A 331 8.33 -9.10 -72.65
C GLY A 331 8.01 -10.41 -71.93
N ASP A 332 7.52 -11.40 -72.68
CA ASP A 332 7.06 -12.71 -72.20
C ASP A 332 6.92 -13.63 -73.45
N LEU A 333 8.04 -14.25 -73.83
CA LEU A 333 8.21 -14.98 -75.10
C LEU A 333 7.35 -16.25 -75.12
N ASP A 334 7.41 -17.06 -74.07
CA ASP A 334 6.74 -18.35 -73.94
C ASP A 334 5.28 -18.25 -73.40
N LYS A 335 4.93 -17.14 -72.73
CA LYS A 335 3.61 -16.79 -72.17
C LYS A 335 3.23 -17.58 -70.92
N ASP A 336 4.20 -17.92 -70.09
CA ASP A 336 3.94 -18.51 -68.77
C ASP A 336 3.46 -17.48 -67.72
N GLY A 337 3.68 -16.18 -67.99
CA GLY A 337 3.29 -15.05 -67.16
C GLY A 337 4.42 -14.46 -66.31
N LEU A 338 5.62 -15.04 -66.38
CA LEU A 338 6.88 -14.45 -65.93
C LEU A 338 7.47 -13.64 -67.11
N GLY A 339 8.14 -12.52 -66.83
CA GLY A 339 8.71 -11.71 -67.91
C GLY A 339 10.10 -12.16 -68.33
N ASP A 340 10.45 -11.93 -69.60
CA ASP A 340 11.76 -12.31 -70.19
C ASP A 340 12.98 -11.81 -69.35
N ALA A 341 12.80 -10.75 -68.56
CA ALA A 341 13.86 -10.14 -67.75
C ALA A 341 14.15 -10.87 -66.43
N CYS A 342 13.18 -11.64 -65.92
CA CYS A 342 13.24 -12.38 -64.68
C CYS A 342 12.93 -13.87 -64.86
N ASP A 343 12.83 -14.31 -66.11
CA ASP A 343 12.69 -15.70 -66.48
C ASP A 343 14.06 -16.37 -66.65
N ASP A 344 14.21 -17.53 -66.02
CA ASP A 344 15.41 -18.35 -66.12
C ASP A 344 15.35 -19.34 -67.31
N ASP A 345 14.21 -19.46 -68.00
CA ASP A 345 13.95 -20.31 -69.17
C ASP A 345 12.96 -19.61 -70.11
N VAL A 346 13.44 -18.62 -70.86
CA VAL A 346 12.58 -17.64 -71.55
C VAL A 346 11.84 -18.21 -72.76
N ASP A 347 12.23 -19.37 -73.29
CA ASP A 347 11.51 -20.04 -74.38
C ASP A 347 10.77 -21.32 -73.95
N GLY A 348 10.94 -21.76 -72.69
CA GLY A 348 10.12 -22.74 -72.02
C GLY A 348 10.41 -24.18 -72.44
N ASP A 349 11.67 -24.49 -72.76
CA ASP A 349 12.10 -25.82 -73.22
C ASP A 349 12.75 -26.69 -72.13
N GLU A 350 12.75 -26.22 -70.89
CA GLU A 350 13.33 -26.85 -69.70
C GLU A 350 14.89 -26.82 -69.64
N ASP A 351 15.57 -26.12 -70.57
CA ASP A 351 17.00 -25.78 -70.48
C ASP A 351 17.18 -24.33 -70.01
N PRO A 352 17.76 -24.09 -68.82
CA PRO A 352 17.93 -22.73 -68.32
C PRO A 352 18.71 -21.82 -69.29
N ASN A 353 18.28 -20.56 -69.43
CA ASN A 353 18.88 -19.49 -70.26
C ASN A 353 20.41 -19.40 -70.18
N LYS A 354 20.98 -19.76 -69.02
CA LYS A 354 22.41 -19.70 -68.75
C LYS A 354 23.18 -20.88 -69.36
N THR A 355 22.53 -22.02 -69.50
CA THR A 355 23.10 -23.24 -70.11
C THR A 355 22.69 -23.36 -71.55
N ASP A 356 21.51 -22.91 -71.92
CA ASP A 356 20.99 -23.00 -73.28
C ASP A 356 21.86 -22.26 -74.31
N CYS A 357 22.13 -22.93 -75.44
CA CYS A 357 22.87 -22.36 -76.55
C CYS A 357 22.02 -21.43 -77.44
N LYS A 358 20.69 -21.46 -77.34
CA LYS A 358 19.73 -20.59 -78.04
C LYS A 358 18.51 -20.28 -77.17
N SER A 359 18.73 -19.51 -76.10
CA SER A 359 17.74 -18.99 -75.13
C SER A 359 16.61 -18.10 -75.67
N GLU A 360 16.16 -18.25 -76.91
CA GLU A 360 14.98 -17.58 -77.49
C GLU A 360 14.33 -18.50 -78.55
N ASP A 361 14.79 -19.75 -78.69
CA ASP A 361 14.37 -20.74 -79.70
C ASP A 361 14.26 -22.14 -79.06
N PRO A 362 13.05 -22.59 -78.69
CA PRO A 362 12.81 -23.79 -77.89
C PRO A 362 13.02 -25.11 -78.65
N LEU A 363 13.67 -25.05 -79.81
CA LEU A 363 14.02 -26.19 -80.67
C LEU A 363 15.53 -26.46 -80.66
N ILE A 364 16.33 -25.64 -79.98
CA ILE A 364 17.78 -25.73 -79.96
C ILE A 364 18.25 -25.58 -78.51
N HIS A 365 18.40 -26.69 -77.81
CA HIS A 365 18.74 -26.74 -76.40
C HIS A 365 19.48 -28.03 -76.06
N HIS A 366 20.11 -28.09 -74.89
CA HIS A 366 20.84 -29.29 -74.50
C HIS A 366 19.88 -30.48 -74.36
N GLY A 367 20.18 -31.56 -75.08
CA GLY A 367 19.37 -32.78 -75.07
C GLY A 367 18.14 -32.75 -75.99
N ALA A 368 18.01 -31.76 -76.87
CA ALA A 368 17.15 -31.88 -78.04
C ALA A 368 17.60 -33.05 -78.92
N ASP A 369 16.68 -33.66 -79.68
CA ASP A 369 17.07 -34.68 -80.67
C ASP A 369 17.69 -33.98 -81.88
N ASP A 370 18.84 -34.47 -82.34
CA ASP A 370 19.53 -33.90 -83.48
C ASP A 370 18.78 -34.23 -84.79
N LEU A 371 18.47 -33.20 -85.59
CA LEU A 371 17.70 -33.35 -86.82
C LEU A 371 18.64 -33.30 -88.01
N CYS A 372 18.46 -34.22 -88.98
CA CYS A 372 19.25 -34.24 -90.22
C CYS A 372 18.89 -33.05 -91.16
N ASP A 373 19.20 -31.84 -90.73
CA ASP A 373 18.88 -30.57 -91.39
C ASP A 373 20.06 -29.57 -91.42
N GLY A 374 21.20 -29.93 -90.83
CA GLY A 374 22.42 -29.14 -90.84
C GLY A 374 22.49 -28.04 -89.78
N VAL A 375 21.65 -28.13 -88.74
CA VAL A 375 21.72 -27.34 -87.51
C VAL A 375 22.20 -28.26 -86.38
N ASP A 376 22.94 -27.69 -85.44
CA ASP A 376 23.32 -28.32 -84.16
C ASP A 376 22.14 -28.07 -83.21
N ASN A 377 21.24 -29.05 -83.06
CA ASN A 377 20.01 -28.88 -82.28
C ASN A 377 20.22 -29.15 -80.80
N ASP A 378 21.15 -30.04 -80.44
CA ASP A 378 21.38 -30.49 -79.06
C ASP A 378 22.52 -29.74 -78.35
N CYS A 379 23.12 -28.75 -79.04
CA CYS A 379 24.16 -27.86 -78.56
C CYS A 379 25.50 -28.53 -78.26
N ASP A 380 25.78 -29.74 -78.76
CA ASP A 380 27.02 -30.47 -78.49
C ASP A 380 28.23 -29.99 -79.34
N SER A 381 28.00 -28.99 -80.21
CA SER A 381 28.95 -28.41 -81.18
C SER A 381 29.28 -29.30 -82.39
N LEU A 382 28.55 -30.39 -82.57
CA LEU A 382 28.53 -31.20 -83.77
C LEU A 382 27.23 -30.90 -84.53
N VAL A 383 27.15 -31.40 -85.76
CA VAL A 383 25.98 -31.17 -86.63
C VAL A 383 25.66 -32.50 -87.27
N ASP A 384 24.43 -32.97 -87.10
CA ASP A 384 23.93 -34.23 -87.63
C ASP A 384 24.83 -35.42 -87.22
N GLU A 385 25.35 -35.43 -85.99
CA GLU A 385 26.35 -36.39 -85.48
C GLU A 385 25.75 -37.70 -84.99
N GLU A 386 24.49 -37.71 -84.58
CA GLU A 386 23.78 -38.95 -84.26
C GLU A 386 23.53 -39.84 -85.50
N PHE A 387 23.82 -39.31 -86.70
CA PHE A 387 23.71 -40.05 -87.96
C PHE A 387 25.10 -40.57 -88.40
N PRO A 388 25.36 -41.89 -88.34
CA PRO A 388 26.65 -42.47 -88.72
C PRO A 388 26.88 -42.40 -90.25
N ASP A 389 28.12 -42.63 -90.66
CA ASP A 389 28.57 -42.87 -92.05
C ASP A 389 29.41 -44.14 -91.95
N PHE A 390 28.74 -45.28 -92.02
CA PHE A 390 29.26 -46.53 -91.50
C PHE A 390 30.31 -47.15 -92.43
N ASP A 391 30.18 -47.00 -93.74
CA ASP A 391 31.17 -47.45 -94.74
C ASP A 391 32.28 -46.40 -95.05
N LEU A 392 32.13 -45.18 -94.51
CA LEU A 392 33.05 -44.04 -94.66
C LEU A 392 33.19 -43.55 -96.11
N ASP A 393 32.17 -43.70 -96.94
CA ASP A 393 32.16 -43.19 -98.31
C ASP A 393 31.93 -41.66 -98.39
N GLY A 394 31.48 -41.08 -97.27
CA GLY A 394 31.22 -39.64 -97.11
C GLY A 394 29.75 -39.24 -97.20
N LEU A 395 28.82 -40.19 -97.31
CA LEU A 395 27.38 -40.01 -97.10
C LEU A 395 27.02 -40.53 -95.71
N LYS A 396 26.19 -39.79 -94.96
CA LYS A 396 25.63 -40.33 -93.72
C LYS A 396 24.60 -41.40 -94.08
N ASP A 397 24.51 -42.47 -93.29
CA ASP A 397 23.63 -43.64 -93.45
C ASP A 397 22.17 -43.25 -93.69
N CYS A 398 21.71 -42.15 -93.08
CA CYS A 398 20.34 -41.64 -93.29
C CYS A 398 20.03 -41.26 -94.75
N VAL A 399 21.05 -41.16 -95.61
CA VAL A 399 20.94 -40.90 -97.05
C VAL A 399 21.77 -41.87 -97.93
N ASP A 400 22.41 -42.89 -97.35
CA ASP A 400 23.20 -43.92 -98.06
C ASP A 400 22.33 -45.17 -98.39
N PRO A 401 22.48 -45.79 -99.57
CA PRO A 401 21.76 -47.03 -99.94
C PRO A 401 22.52 -48.37 -99.73
N ASP A 402 23.74 -48.37 -99.19
CA ASP A 402 24.59 -49.55 -98.93
C ASP A 402 25.49 -49.29 -97.71
N ASP A 403 24.89 -49.27 -96.53
CA ASP A 403 25.44 -48.60 -95.35
C ASP A 403 26.79 -49.19 -94.84
N ASP A 404 27.13 -50.45 -95.13
CA ASP A 404 28.41 -51.09 -94.74
C ASP A 404 29.38 -51.41 -95.87
N GLY A 405 28.99 -51.10 -97.10
CA GLY A 405 29.82 -51.24 -98.29
C GLY A 405 30.33 -52.67 -98.56
N ASP A 406 29.68 -53.71 -98.00
CA ASP A 406 30.04 -55.10 -98.21
C ASP A 406 29.57 -55.63 -99.60
N GLY A 407 28.67 -54.87 -100.23
CA GLY A 407 28.10 -55.10 -101.55
C GLY A 407 26.73 -55.78 -101.55
N ALA A 408 26.11 -56.00 -100.39
CA ALA A 408 24.73 -56.40 -100.19
C ALA A 408 23.88 -55.17 -99.78
N PRO A 409 22.92 -54.73 -100.63
CA PRO A 409 22.08 -53.59 -100.27
C PRO A 409 21.29 -53.84 -98.98
N ASP A 410 21.04 -52.80 -98.19
CA ASP A 410 20.39 -52.85 -96.86
C ASP A 410 19.06 -53.63 -96.85
N GLY A 411 18.37 -53.70 -98.00
CA GLY A 411 17.12 -54.44 -98.14
C GLY A 411 17.27 -55.97 -98.23
N THR A 412 18.49 -56.47 -98.33
CA THR A 412 18.84 -57.90 -98.43
C THR A 412 19.89 -58.35 -97.44
N ASP A 413 20.60 -57.40 -96.82
CA ASP A 413 21.45 -57.66 -95.67
C ASP A 413 20.61 -57.80 -94.40
N CYS A 414 20.93 -58.77 -93.55
CA CYS A 414 20.27 -58.90 -92.26
C CYS A 414 20.85 -57.95 -91.19
N GLU A 415 22.06 -57.47 -91.40
CA GLU A 415 22.70 -56.43 -90.61
C GLU A 415 23.36 -55.41 -91.56
N PRO A 416 22.60 -54.41 -92.06
CA PRO A 416 23.07 -53.41 -93.04
C PRO A 416 24.28 -52.57 -92.61
N PHE A 417 24.70 -52.71 -91.35
CA PHE A 417 25.81 -52.00 -90.74
C PHE A 417 26.86 -53.00 -90.20
N ASP A 418 26.99 -54.23 -90.72
CA ASP A 418 28.05 -55.16 -90.33
C ASP A 418 28.55 -55.98 -91.53
N PRO A 419 29.70 -55.62 -92.12
CA PRO A 419 30.22 -56.26 -93.32
C PRO A 419 30.75 -57.68 -93.08
N ALA A 420 30.65 -58.19 -91.83
CA ALA A 420 30.96 -59.56 -91.46
C ALA A 420 29.72 -60.46 -91.37
N VAL A 421 28.52 -59.88 -91.38
CA VAL A 421 27.23 -60.57 -91.27
C VAL A 421 26.50 -60.34 -92.57
N HIS A 422 26.53 -61.34 -93.43
CA HIS A 422 25.96 -61.24 -94.75
C HIS A 422 25.64 -62.64 -95.25
N PRO A 423 24.75 -62.81 -96.24
CA PRO A 423 24.22 -64.12 -96.66
C PRO A 423 25.24 -65.18 -97.13
N ASP A 424 26.54 -64.86 -97.17
CA ASP A 424 27.64 -65.74 -97.60
C ASP A 424 28.70 -65.97 -96.48
N ALA A 425 28.47 -65.53 -95.23
CA ALA A 425 29.43 -65.65 -94.13
C ALA A 425 29.47 -67.06 -93.48
N ALA A 426 30.21 -67.22 -92.36
CA ALA A 426 30.34 -68.50 -91.65
C ALA A 426 30.30 -68.33 -90.13
N GLU A 427 29.51 -69.19 -89.46
CA GLU A 427 29.20 -69.16 -88.02
C GLU A 427 30.43 -69.20 -87.09
N LYS A 428 30.44 -68.26 -86.15
CA LYS A 428 31.38 -68.20 -85.02
C LYS A 428 30.62 -68.43 -83.72
N CYS A 429 31.32 -68.31 -82.58
CA CYS A 429 30.71 -68.34 -81.25
C CYS A 429 30.64 -66.89 -80.77
N ASN A 430 29.71 -66.12 -81.31
CA ASN A 430 29.59 -64.68 -81.14
C ASN A 430 28.14 -64.23 -80.92
N GLY A 431 27.16 -65.13 -81.02
CA GLY A 431 25.76 -64.85 -80.73
C GLY A 431 25.02 -64.21 -81.90
N VAL A 432 25.60 -64.27 -83.09
CA VAL A 432 25.12 -63.65 -84.31
C VAL A 432 24.84 -64.76 -85.33
N ASP A 433 23.76 -64.62 -86.09
CA ASP A 433 23.47 -65.41 -87.29
C ASP A 433 24.33 -64.86 -88.42
N ASP A 434 25.60 -65.27 -88.44
CA ASP A 434 26.63 -64.64 -89.29
C ASP A 434 26.25 -64.79 -90.78
N ASP A 435 25.56 -65.87 -91.17
CA ASP A 435 25.21 -66.16 -92.58
C ASP A 435 23.74 -65.90 -92.95
N CYS A 436 23.00 -65.20 -92.08
CA CYS A 436 21.61 -64.78 -92.26
C CYS A 436 20.64 -65.95 -92.59
N ASP A 437 20.88 -67.16 -92.08
CA ASP A 437 20.06 -68.35 -92.32
C ASP A 437 18.94 -68.59 -91.29
N ALA A 438 18.90 -67.75 -90.26
CA ALA A 438 18.03 -67.74 -89.08
C ALA A 438 18.42 -68.71 -87.95
N SER A 439 19.66 -69.21 -87.95
CA SER A 439 20.25 -70.03 -86.88
C SER A 439 21.43 -69.29 -86.24
N VAL A 440 21.66 -69.49 -84.94
CA VAL A 440 22.73 -68.76 -84.21
C VAL A 440 23.66 -69.74 -83.51
N ASP A 441 24.98 -69.61 -83.76
CA ASP A 441 26.09 -70.28 -83.06
C ASP A 441 26.01 -71.83 -83.00
N GLU A 442 25.44 -72.52 -83.99
CA GLU A 442 25.29 -73.98 -83.88
C GLU A 442 26.61 -74.77 -84.06
N GLY A 443 26.81 -75.81 -83.24
CA GLY A 443 27.83 -76.85 -83.46
C GLY A 443 29.12 -76.84 -82.61
N LEU A 444 29.16 -76.25 -81.39
CA LEU A 444 30.43 -75.80 -80.74
C LEU A 444 31.01 -76.48 -79.42
N GLY A 445 30.33 -77.29 -78.55
CA GLY A 445 30.97 -78.17 -77.48
C GLY A 445 30.78 -77.86 -75.93
N LYS A 446 31.37 -78.61 -74.92
CA LYS A 446 31.26 -78.47 -73.39
C LYS A 446 32.50 -78.91 -72.47
N ALA A 447 32.69 -78.45 -71.18
CA ALA A 447 33.80 -78.74 -70.18
C ALA A 447 33.51 -78.64 -68.60
N THR A 448 34.28 -79.28 -67.64
CA THR A 448 34.01 -79.37 -66.13
C THR A 448 35.24 -79.17 -65.16
N CYS A 449 35.11 -78.52 -63.97
CA CYS A 449 36.19 -78.29 -62.93
C CYS A 449 35.71 -78.03 -61.45
N GLY A 450 36.61 -78.10 -60.42
CA GLY A 450 36.36 -77.78 -58.97
C GLY A 450 36.43 -78.94 -57.94
N LYS A 451 36.19 -78.70 -56.62
CA LYS A 451 36.06 -79.73 -55.54
C LYS A 451 35.21 -79.23 -54.34
N GLY A 452 34.31 -80.06 -53.80
CA GLY A 452 33.43 -79.69 -52.68
C GLY A 452 32.18 -78.94 -53.17
N GLU A 453 31.67 -77.99 -52.38
CA GLU A 453 30.60 -77.06 -52.83
C GLU A 453 31.09 -76.13 -53.97
N CYS A 454 32.41 -76.07 -54.23
CA CYS A 454 33.01 -75.32 -55.34
C CYS A 454 33.15 -76.13 -56.67
N LEU A 455 32.29 -77.12 -56.98
CA LEU A 455 32.37 -77.99 -58.18
C LEU A 455 31.34 -77.63 -59.28
N HIS A 456 31.74 -77.40 -60.54
CA HIS A 456 30.79 -77.04 -61.62
C HIS A 456 31.22 -77.42 -63.08
N THR A 457 30.26 -77.42 -64.04
CA THR A 457 30.39 -77.77 -65.48
C THR A 457 29.81 -76.67 -66.37
N VAL A 458 30.49 -76.30 -67.46
CA VAL A 458 30.13 -75.20 -68.39
C VAL A 458 30.15 -75.63 -69.87
N ASP A 459 29.31 -75.01 -70.71
CA ASP A 459 29.27 -75.23 -72.18
C ASP A 459 30.39 -74.41 -72.85
N LEU A 460 31.05 -74.92 -73.89
CA LEU A 460 32.21 -74.21 -74.50
C LEU A 460 31.79 -72.98 -75.29
N CYS A 461 30.55 -72.96 -75.78
CA CYS A 461 29.90 -71.79 -76.34
C CYS A 461 28.50 -71.72 -75.75
N LYS A 462 28.20 -70.59 -75.10
CA LYS A 462 26.87 -70.29 -74.58
C LYS A 462 26.65 -68.80 -74.74
N ASP A 463 25.53 -68.43 -75.35
CA ASP A 463 25.14 -67.03 -75.57
C ASP A 463 26.25 -66.22 -76.26
N GLY A 464 26.85 -66.75 -77.32
CA GLY A 464 27.88 -66.05 -78.09
C GLY A 464 29.25 -65.88 -77.45
N LYS A 465 29.57 -66.63 -76.38
CA LYS A 465 30.86 -66.47 -75.66
C LYS A 465 31.60 -67.79 -75.40
N PRO A 466 32.90 -67.86 -75.72
CA PRO A 466 33.75 -68.99 -75.33
C PRO A 466 33.90 -69.08 -73.81
N GLN A 467 33.64 -70.25 -73.21
CA GLN A 467 33.71 -70.43 -71.76
C GLN A 467 34.97 -71.19 -71.31
N PHE A 468 35.53 -70.78 -70.16
CA PHE A 468 36.63 -71.45 -69.46
C PHE A 468 36.20 -71.76 -68.02
N CYS A 469 36.67 -72.88 -67.44
CA CYS A 469 36.24 -73.32 -66.10
C CYS A 469 37.28 -72.97 -65.01
N ASN A 470 36.93 -72.17 -63.98
CA ASN A 470 37.82 -71.69 -62.90
C ASN A 470 37.50 -72.31 -61.49
N PRO A 471 38.47 -72.89 -60.77
CA PRO A 471 38.21 -73.53 -59.46
C PRO A 471 38.00 -72.63 -58.22
N TYR A 472 38.25 -71.31 -58.27
CA TYR A 472 38.14 -70.37 -57.11
C TYR A 472 37.08 -69.28 -57.31
N GLU A 473 36.25 -69.45 -58.33
CA GLU A 473 35.26 -68.45 -58.71
C GLU A 473 34.18 -68.35 -57.61
N GLY A 474 34.18 -67.24 -56.86
CA GLY A 474 33.20 -66.94 -55.81
C GLY A 474 33.70 -66.69 -54.39
N ALA A 475 35.02 -66.74 -54.08
CA ALA A 475 35.53 -66.51 -52.72
C ALA A 475 35.48 -65.02 -52.28
N VAL A 476 35.07 -64.74 -51.04
CA VAL A 476 34.94 -63.39 -50.44
C VAL A 476 35.49 -63.36 -49.00
N PRO A 477 35.91 -62.21 -48.43
CA PRO A 477 36.38 -62.14 -47.04
C PRO A 477 35.35 -62.66 -46.03
N GLU A 478 35.84 -63.25 -44.94
CA GLU A 478 35.01 -63.80 -43.85
C GLU A 478 33.99 -62.76 -43.36
N LYS A 479 32.73 -63.17 -43.41
CA LYS A 479 31.60 -62.49 -42.79
C LYS A 479 31.23 -63.32 -41.58
N CYS A 480 30.77 -62.67 -40.51
CA CYS A 480 30.27 -63.36 -39.32
C CYS A 480 28.96 -64.11 -39.65
N ASP A 481 29.05 -65.25 -40.34
CA ASP A 481 27.92 -66.03 -40.86
C ASP A 481 28.09 -67.57 -40.76
N GLY A 482 29.20 -68.06 -40.22
CA GLY A 482 29.40 -69.49 -39.96
C GLY A 482 29.96 -70.27 -41.15
N LEU A 483 30.36 -69.59 -42.23
CA LEU A 483 30.80 -70.18 -43.49
C LEU A 483 32.24 -69.78 -43.84
N ASP A 484 32.99 -70.74 -44.40
CA ASP A 484 34.34 -70.55 -44.97
C ASP A 484 34.21 -69.85 -46.32
N ASN A 485 34.00 -68.53 -46.25
CA ASN A 485 33.62 -67.67 -47.35
C ASN A 485 34.80 -67.36 -48.27
N ASP A 486 36.01 -67.36 -47.73
CA ASP A 486 37.22 -67.10 -48.49
C ASP A 486 37.89 -68.38 -49.02
N CYS A 487 37.25 -69.54 -48.77
CA CYS A 487 37.68 -70.85 -49.21
C CYS A 487 39.09 -71.23 -48.68
N ASN A 488 39.50 -70.69 -47.53
CA ASN A 488 40.79 -70.92 -46.89
C ASN A 488 40.78 -72.12 -45.92
N GLY A 489 39.60 -72.55 -45.45
CA GLY A 489 39.42 -73.68 -44.54
C GLY A 489 39.19 -73.34 -43.07
N GLN A 490 38.96 -72.08 -42.71
CA GLN A 490 38.56 -71.58 -41.37
C GLN A 490 37.24 -70.83 -41.45
N THR A 491 36.58 -70.59 -40.32
CA THR A 491 35.27 -69.92 -40.24
C THR A 491 35.34 -68.80 -39.23
N ASP A 492 35.00 -67.57 -39.65
CA ASP A 492 34.73 -66.38 -38.82
C ASP A 492 35.87 -65.93 -37.88
N GLU A 493 37.14 -66.08 -38.28
CA GLU A 493 38.24 -65.62 -37.44
C GLU A 493 38.33 -64.07 -37.31
N GLY A 494 38.50 -63.55 -36.08
CA GLY A 494 38.89 -62.14 -35.82
C GLY A 494 37.87 -61.22 -35.13
N PHE A 495 36.75 -61.72 -34.63
CA PHE A 495 35.68 -60.94 -33.96
C PHE A 495 35.79 -60.96 -32.40
N PRO A 496 35.28 -59.93 -31.66
CA PRO A 496 35.26 -59.85 -30.18
C PRO A 496 34.37 -60.91 -29.49
N ASP A 497 34.57 -61.16 -28.18
CA ASP A 497 33.90 -62.18 -27.34
C ASP A 497 33.89 -61.66 -25.87
N LEU A 498 32.81 -60.98 -25.46
CA LEU A 498 32.69 -60.18 -24.23
C LEU A 498 32.44 -61.04 -22.98
N ASP A 499 31.55 -62.02 -23.04
CA ASP A 499 31.23 -62.95 -21.94
C ASP A 499 32.22 -64.14 -21.84
N GLN A 500 33.09 -64.31 -22.84
CA GLN A 500 34.14 -65.32 -22.95
C GLN A 500 33.62 -66.76 -23.10
N ASP A 501 32.44 -66.95 -23.66
CA ASP A 501 31.87 -68.28 -23.91
C ASP A 501 32.46 -68.98 -25.17
N LYS A 502 33.23 -68.23 -25.99
CA LYS A 502 33.87 -68.60 -27.28
C LYS A 502 32.96 -68.53 -28.49
N VAL A 503 31.80 -67.91 -28.38
CA VAL A 503 31.01 -67.38 -29.47
C VAL A 503 31.40 -65.91 -29.60
N PRO A 504 31.78 -65.43 -30.79
CA PRO A 504 32.04 -64.00 -30.95
C PRO A 504 30.74 -63.20 -30.86
N ASP A 505 30.77 -61.98 -30.29
CA ASP A 505 29.62 -61.10 -30.04
C ASP A 505 28.68 -60.98 -31.26
N CYS A 506 29.23 -60.95 -32.48
CA CYS A 506 28.41 -60.89 -33.70
C CYS A 506 27.53 -62.12 -33.97
N MET A 507 27.74 -63.22 -33.25
CA MET A 507 26.90 -64.43 -33.24
C MET A 507 26.33 -64.76 -31.86
N ASP A 508 26.79 -64.07 -30.82
CA ASP A 508 26.26 -64.26 -29.49
C ASP A 508 24.88 -63.58 -29.42
N PRO A 509 23.85 -64.27 -28.92
CA PRO A 509 22.56 -63.63 -28.66
C PRO A 509 22.47 -62.91 -27.30
N ASP A 510 23.50 -62.97 -26.44
CA ASP A 510 23.56 -62.45 -25.07
C ASP A 510 25.02 -62.06 -24.74
N ASP A 511 25.45 -60.89 -25.24
CA ASP A 511 26.86 -60.44 -25.25
C ASP A 511 27.46 -60.29 -23.85
N ASP A 512 26.67 -59.98 -22.82
CA ASP A 512 27.15 -59.77 -21.45
C ASP A 512 26.81 -60.91 -20.46
N GLY A 513 26.05 -61.91 -20.92
CA GLY A 513 25.76 -63.15 -20.22
C GLY A 513 24.82 -62.99 -19.01
N ASP A 514 24.01 -61.94 -18.99
CA ASP A 514 23.12 -61.62 -17.87
C ASP A 514 21.76 -62.32 -17.92
N THR A 515 21.53 -63.11 -18.98
CA THR A 515 20.34 -63.89 -19.33
C THR A 515 19.23 -63.15 -20.07
N VAL A 516 19.45 -61.91 -20.47
CA VAL A 516 18.59 -61.10 -21.33
C VAL A 516 19.23 -60.96 -22.72
N PRO A 517 18.57 -61.45 -23.79
CA PRO A 517 19.15 -61.36 -25.12
C PRO A 517 19.29 -59.92 -25.64
N ASP A 518 20.39 -59.57 -26.31
CA ASP A 518 20.75 -58.20 -26.74
C ASP A 518 19.64 -57.44 -27.47
N LYS A 519 18.77 -58.18 -28.19
CA LYS A 519 17.65 -57.60 -28.96
C LYS A 519 16.56 -56.97 -28.10
N ILE A 520 16.49 -57.36 -26.84
CA ILE A 520 15.52 -56.84 -25.87
C ILE A 520 16.23 -56.34 -24.61
N ASP A 521 17.55 -56.26 -24.68
CA ASP A 521 18.37 -55.77 -23.60
C ASP A 521 18.54 -54.25 -23.72
N ASN A 522 18.22 -53.51 -22.65
CA ASN A 522 18.43 -52.07 -22.56
C ASN A 522 19.82 -51.71 -22.01
N CYS A 523 20.61 -52.71 -21.60
CA CYS A 523 22.06 -52.59 -21.39
C CYS A 523 22.83 -53.78 -21.99
N PRO A 524 22.86 -53.97 -23.34
CA PRO A 524 23.43 -55.16 -24.02
C PRO A 524 24.91 -55.50 -23.74
N MET A 525 25.61 -54.66 -22.99
CA MET A 525 27.04 -54.79 -22.70
C MET A 525 27.32 -54.76 -21.18
N VAL A 526 26.28 -54.59 -20.35
CA VAL A 526 26.36 -54.40 -18.89
C VAL A 526 25.20 -55.13 -18.24
N GLY A 527 25.51 -56.31 -17.68
CA GLY A 527 24.46 -57.20 -17.19
C GLY A 527 23.51 -56.56 -16.17
N ASN A 528 22.24 -56.49 -16.54
CA ASN A 528 21.16 -55.81 -15.85
C ASN A 528 19.81 -56.56 -15.92
N GLY A 529 19.79 -57.90 -15.85
CA GLY A 529 18.61 -58.73 -16.14
C GLY A 529 17.27 -58.48 -15.42
N GLY A 530 17.13 -57.42 -14.62
CA GLY A 530 15.86 -56.79 -14.24
C GLY A 530 15.26 -55.85 -15.30
N GLN A 531 16.04 -55.37 -16.27
CA GLN A 531 15.66 -54.39 -17.30
C GLN A 531 14.93 -53.16 -16.75
N GLU A 532 15.35 -52.65 -15.60
CA GLU A 532 14.89 -51.36 -15.12
C GLU A 532 15.26 -50.25 -16.13
N ASP A 533 14.33 -49.31 -16.33
CA ASP A 533 14.34 -48.23 -17.34
C ASP A 533 13.34 -47.17 -16.88
N LEU A 534 13.78 -46.33 -15.96
CA LEU A 534 12.89 -45.44 -15.22
C LEU A 534 12.36 -44.31 -16.11
N ASP A 535 13.22 -43.64 -16.87
CA ASP A 535 12.89 -42.55 -17.79
C ASP A 535 12.27 -42.99 -19.13
N LYS A 536 12.46 -44.26 -19.53
CA LYS A 536 11.95 -44.88 -20.77
C LYS A 536 12.60 -44.35 -22.04
N ASP A 537 13.84 -43.89 -21.98
CA ASP A 537 14.60 -43.53 -23.18
C ASP A 537 15.09 -44.79 -23.95
N GLY A 538 15.02 -45.96 -23.31
CA GLY A 538 15.39 -47.26 -23.86
C GLY A 538 16.79 -47.74 -23.46
N LYS A 539 17.50 -46.99 -22.61
CA LYS A 539 18.74 -47.37 -21.93
C LYS A 539 18.39 -47.74 -20.48
N GLY A 540 18.97 -48.81 -19.96
CA GLY A 540 18.60 -49.28 -18.63
C GLY A 540 19.36 -48.59 -17.50
N ASP A 541 18.75 -48.49 -16.33
CA ASP A 541 19.31 -47.82 -15.13
C ASP A 541 20.74 -48.33 -14.78
N ALA A 542 21.08 -49.58 -15.13
CA ALA A 542 22.40 -50.16 -14.87
C ALA A 542 23.52 -49.61 -15.77
N CYS A 543 23.17 -49.01 -16.89
CA CYS A 543 24.08 -48.39 -17.85
C CYS A 543 23.69 -46.95 -18.17
N ASP A 544 22.70 -46.38 -17.47
CA ASP A 544 22.40 -44.97 -17.45
C ASP A 544 23.21 -44.21 -16.39
N ASP A 545 23.49 -42.94 -16.68
CA ASP A 545 24.13 -42.01 -15.75
C ASP A 545 23.12 -40.98 -15.22
N ASP A 546 21.86 -41.05 -15.68
CA ASP A 546 20.72 -40.17 -15.39
C ASP A 546 19.44 -41.03 -15.48
N ASP A 547 19.12 -41.74 -14.39
CA ASP A 547 18.09 -42.80 -14.38
C ASP A 547 16.67 -42.23 -14.62
N ASP A 548 16.39 -40.99 -14.23
CA ASP A 548 15.05 -40.39 -14.33
C ASP A 548 14.90 -39.33 -15.44
N GLY A 549 15.99 -38.97 -16.11
CA GLY A 549 16.01 -38.23 -17.38
C GLY A 549 15.75 -36.73 -17.23
N ASP A 550 16.01 -36.15 -16.07
CA ASP A 550 15.85 -34.71 -15.82
C ASP A 550 17.09 -33.87 -16.21
N GLY A 551 18.19 -34.54 -16.57
CA GLY A 551 19.44 -33.93 -17.01
C GLY A 551 20.45 -33.68 -15.89
N ASP A 552 20.18 -34.12 -14.66
CA ASP A 552 21.11 -34.15 -13.53
C ASP A 552 21.65 -35.58 -13.30
N PRO A 553 22.98 -35.80 -13.37
CA PRO A 553 23.52 -37.14 -13.21
C PRO A 553 23.26 -37.74 -11.80
N ASP A 554 23.00 -39.06 -11.71
CA ASP A 554 22.65 -39.76 -10.46
C ASP A 554 23.64 -39.55 -9.30
N LEU A 555 24.91 -39.27 -9.63
CA LEU A 555 25.97 -39.04 -8.65
C LEU A 555 25.88 -37.67 -7.98
N THR A 556 25.26 -36.70 -8.64
CA THR A 556 25.06 -35.34 -8.14
C THR A 556 23.64 -35.09 -7.70
N ASP A 557 22.67 -35.74 -8.33
CA ASP A 557 21.26 -35.56 -8.03
C ASP A 557 20.90 -35.98 -6.59
N CYS A 558 20.10 -35.14 -5.93
CA CYS A 558 19.59 -35.39 -4.60
C CYS A 558 18.40 -36.37 -4.59
N ALA A 559 17.75 -36.59 -5.74
CA ALA A 559 16.67 -37.55 -5.91
C ALA A 559 16.75 -38.36 -7.23
N PRO A 560 17.73 -39.30 -7.38
CA PRO A 560 18.06 -40.03 -8.64
C PRO A 560 16.98 -40.95 -9.23
N THR A 561 15.73 -40.81 -8.79
CA THR A 561 14.60 -41.62 -9.24
C THR A 561 13.30 -40.79 -9.33
N ASP A 562 13.38 -39.47 -9.19
CA ASP A 562 12.25 -38.54 -9.16
C ASP A 562 12.58 -37.29 -9.99
N ALA A 563 12.40 -37.39 -11.31
CA ALA A 563 12.65 -36.34 -12.32
C ALA A 563 11.98 -34.96 -12.08
N ALA A 564 11.21 -34.82 -11.01
CA ALA A 564 10.65 -33.55 -10.56
C ALA A 564 11.59 -32.80 -9.57
N VAL A 565 12.66 -33.44 -9.09
CA VAL A 565 13.55 -32.93 -8.05
C VAL A 565 15.00 -32.98 -8.55
N PHE A 566 15.56 -31.82 -8.91
CA PHE A 566 16.91 -31.68 -9.46
C PHE A 566 17.44 -30.27 -9.26
N HIS A 567 18.76 -30.03 -9.36
CA HIS A 567 19.43 -28.77 -8.98
C HIS A 567 18.98 -27.47 -9.70
N LYS A 568 18.03 -27.55 -10.63
CA LYS A 568 17.44 -26.40 -11.35
C LYS A 568 15.92 -26.47 -11.45
N ALA A 569 15.28 -27.35 -10.68
CA ALA A 569 13.84 -27.35 -10.58
C ALA A 569 13.37 -26.01 -10.02
N VAL A 570 12.12 -25.66 -10.29
CA VAL A 570 11.48 -24.55 -9.59
C VAL A 570 10.73 -25.16 -8.42
N GLU A 571 11.04 -24.68 -7.21
CA GLU A 571 10.36 -25.06 -5.97
C GLU A 571 8.84 -25.06 -6.16
N SER A 572 8.15 -26.02 -5.57
CA SER A 572 6.69 -26.07 -5.51
C SER A 572 6.27 -26.25 -4.07
N CYS A 573 5.23 -25.55 -3.59
CA CYS A 573 4.72 -25.67 -2.22
C CYS A 573 4.15 -27.08 -1.92
N ASN A 574 5.02 -28.06 -1.70
CA ASN A 574 4.74 -29.48 -1.68
C ASN A 574 5.46 -30.21 -0.52
N GLY A 575 6.33 -29.50 0.22
CA GLY A 575 7.08 -30.02 1.35
C GLY A 575 8.35 -30.80 0.98
N LYS A 576 8.83 -30.65 -0.26
CA LYS A 576 10.11 -31.17 -0.75
C LYS A 576 11.04 -30.01 -1.09
N ASP A 577 12.32 -30.32 -1.03
CA ASP A 577 13.41 -29.53 -1.60
C ASP A 577 13.51 -30.00 -3.06
N ASP A 578 12.79 -29.33 -3.96
CA ASP A 578 12.70 -29.71 -5.37
C ASP A 578 13.98 -29.29 -6.12
N ASP A 579 14.66 -28.21 -5.70
CA ASP A 579 15.86 -27.69 -6.36
C ASP A 579 17.21 -28.09 -5.71
N CYS A 580 17.17 -28.98 -4.73
CA CYS A 580 18.31 -29.57 -4.03
C CYS A 580 19.26 -28.55 -3.36
N ASP A 581 18.81 -27.34 -3.05
CA ASP A 581 19.65 -26.29 -2.46
C ASP A 581 19.74 -26.36 -0.92
N GLY A 582 18.92 -27.23 -0.32
CA GLY A 582 18.84 -27.47 1.12
C GLY A 582 17.69 -26.72 1.82
N ALA A 583 16.92 -25.94 1.08
CA ALA A 583 15.69 -25.33 1.54
C ALA A 583 14.45 -26.05 1.01
N VAL A 584 13.32 -25.81 1.65
CA VAL A 584 12.06 -26.47 1.32
C VAL A 584 11.01 -25.37 1.19
N ASP A 585 10.33 -25.32 0.04
CA ASP A 585 9.19 -24.45 -0.21
C ASP A 585 9.54 -22.93 -0.05
N GLU A 586 10.62 -22.48 -0.70
CA GLU A 586 11.11 -21.09 -0.61
C GLU A 586 10.18 -20.04 -1.27
N ALA A 587 10.47 -18.76 -1.00
CA ALA A 587 9.73 -17.65 -1.60
C ALA A 587 9.86 -17.65 -3.14
N GLY A 588 8.73 -17.63 -3.84
CA GLY A 588 8.69 -17.75 -5.31
C GLY A 588 8.44 -19.16 -5.84
N ALA A 589 8.21 -20.15 -4.97
CA ALA A 589 7.78 -21.49 -5.36
C ALA A 589 6.47 -21.47 -6.17
N THR A 590 6.28 -22.40 -7.11
CA THR A 590 5.01 -22.58 -7.80
C THR A 590 3.93 -23.15 -6.87
N ALA A 591 2.66 -22.84 -7.16
CA ALA A 591 1.50 -23.15 -6.30
C ALA A 591 1.50 -22.45 -4.92
N CYS A 592 2.32 -21.41 -4.73
CA CYS A 592 2.22 -20.47 -3.61
C CYS A 592 0.90 -19.71 -3.60
N ALA A 593 0.48 -19.30 -2.40
CA ALA A 593 -0.60 -18.34 -2.24
C ALA A 593 -0.02 -16.92 -2.31
N VAL A 594 -0.81 -15.98 -2.82
CA VAL A 594 -0.47 -14.56 -2.78
C VAL A 594 -0.80 -14.05 -1.38
N TRP A 595 0.21 -13.57 -0.68
CA TRP A 595 0.10 -12.92 0.62
C TRP A 595 0.37 -11.43 0.47
N TYR A 596 -0.41 -10.62 1.18
CA TYR A 596 -0.32 -9.17 1.17
C TYR A 596 0.46 -8.67 2.39
N LEU A 597 1.18 -7.56 2.22
CA LEU A 597 1.89 -6.88 3.29
C LEU A 597 0.89 -6.40 4.35
N ASP A 598 1.09 -6.82 5.59
CA ASP A 598 0.19 -6.64 6.73
C ASP A 598 1.03 -6.32 7.97
N LEU A 599 1.20 -5.02 8.25
CA LEU A 599 2.09 -4.54 9.31
C LEU A 599 1.38 -4.38 10.66
N ASP A 600 0.05 -4.25 10.68
CA ASP A 600 -0.74 -4.06 11.89
C ASP A 600 -1.50 -5.33 12.35
N GLY A 601 -1.57 -6.36 11.51
CA GLY A 601 -2.05 -7.69 11.84
C GLY A 601 -3.58 -7.83 11.84
N ASP A 602 -4.31 -6.99 11.10
CA ASP A 602 -5.77 -7.09 11.01
C ASP A 602 -6.27 -8.13 9.98
N GLY A 603 -5.37 -8.64 9.14
CA GLY A 603 -5.60 -9.68 8.15
C GLY A 603 -6.02 -9.18 6.77
N TYR A 604 -5.99 -7.87 6.53
CA TYR A 604 -5.98 -7.23 5.22
C TYR A 604 -4.58 -6.65 4.95
N GLY A 605 -4.22 -6.52 3.69
CA GLY A 605 -2.92 -5.98 3.33
C GLY A 605 -2.96 -5.14 2.07
N VAL A 606 -1.86 -4.44 1.85
CA VAL A 606 -1.75 -3.45 0.76
C VAL A 606 -1.78 -4.14 -0.60
N GLU A 607 -2.69 -3.71 -1.48
CA GLU A 607 -3.03 -4.42 -2.74
C GLU A 607 -1.84 -4.60 -3.69
N ASP A 608 -0.95 -3.60 -3.77
CA ASP A 608 0.23 -3.63 -4.63
C ASP A 608 1.49 -4.22 -3.96
N ALA A 609 1.43 -4.52 -2.67
CA ALA A 609 2.55 -5.10 -1.92
C ALA A 609 2.29 -6.58 -1.64
N THR A 610 2.61 -7.43 -2.62
CA THR A 610 2.38 -8.87 -2.53
C THR A 610 3.66 -9.70 -2.57
N GLN A 611 3.64 -10.85 -1.90
CA GLN A 611 4.62 -11.91 -2.07
C GLN A 611 3.92 -13.25 -2.28
N CYS A 612 4.50 -14.09 -3.12
CA CYS A 612 4.02 -15.45 -3.30
C CYS A 612 4.76 -16.38 -2.34
N LEU A 613 4.04 -16.84 -1.31
CA LEU A 613 4.58 -17.65 -0.21
C LEU A 613 3.73 -18.91 -0.02
N CYS A 614 4.37 -19.99 0.45
CA CYS A 614 3.68 -21.24 0.77
C CYS A 614 2.87 -21.15 2.07
N ASP A 615 3.30 -20.30 3.01
CA ASP A 615 2.58 -19.91 4.22
C ASP A 615 2.86 -18.43 4.53
N GLY A 616 1.90 -17.75 5.17
CA GLY A 616 2.03 -16.33 5.52
C GLY A 616 3.09 -16.12 6.60
N ALA A 617 4.01 -15.20 6.35
CA ALA A 617 5.12 -14.89 7.24
C ALA A 617 5.34 -13.39 7.30
N PHE A 618 5.51 -12.85 8.51
CA PHE A 618 5.70 -11.41 8.72
C PHE A 618 6.86 -10.87 7.85
N PRO A 619 6.65 -9.82 7.05
CA PRO A 619 5.51 -8.89 7.10
C PRO A 619 4.34 -9.19 6.14
N TYR A 620 4.33 -10.32 5.42
CA TYR A 620 3.26 -10.71 4.48
C TYR A 620 2.34 -11.77 5.10
N THR A 621 1.38 -11.34 5.91
CA THR A 621 0.50 -12.22 6.68
C THR A 621 -0.98 -12.17 6.29
N ALA A 622 -1.39 -11.26 5.40
CA ALA A 622 -2.78 -11.13 4.98
C ALA A 622 -3.11 -11.97 3.73
N GLU A 623 -4.28 -12.60 3.73
CA GLU A 623 -4.85 -13.32 2.57
C GLU A 623 -5.75 -12.41 1.71
N LYS A 624 -6.08 -11.21 2.21
CA LYS A 624 -7.01 -10.28 1.60
C LYS A 624 -6.32 -8.96 1.28
N ALA A 625 -6.70 -8.38 0.16
CA ALA A 625 -6.15 -7.11 -0.34
C ALA A 625 -6.95 -5.89 0.13
N SER A 626 -6.49 -4.72 -0.30
CA SER A 626 -7.18 -3.42 -0.26
C SER A 626 -7.30 -2.82 1.14
N ASP A 627 -6.30 -3.05 1.99
CA ASP A 627 -6.12 -2.25 3.20
C ASP A 627 -5.72 -0.81 2.84
N CYS A 628 -6.50 0.16 3.33
CA CYS A 628 -6.30 1.59 3.09
C CYS A 628 -5.44 2.27 4.17
N ALA A 629 -5.15 1.60 5.28
CA ALA A 629 -4.42 2.14 6.41
C ALA A 629 -3.45 1.11 7.02
N PRO A 630 -2.25 0.91 6.41
CA PRO A 630 -1.36 -0.23 6.68
C PRO A 630 -0.78 -0.35 8.10
N LEU A 631 -1.09 0.59 8.99
CA LEU A 631 -0.57 0.69 10.35
C LEU A 631 -1.69 0.87 11.40
N ASP A 632 -2.96 0.89 10.97
CA ASP A 632 -4.13 1.12 11.82
C ASP A 632 -5.07 -0.10 11.79
N PRO A 633 -4.99 -1.03 12.77
CA PRO A 633 -5.71 -2.31 12.73
C PRO A 633 -7.23 -2.19 12.92
N LYS A 634 -7.76 -0.97 12.86
CA LYS A 634 -9.19 -0.65 12.89
C LYS A 634 -9.73 -0.22 11.52
N ALA A 635 -8.86 0.06 10.56
CA ALA A 635 -9.22 0.59 9.26
C ALA A 635 -8.97 -0.46 8.18
N TYR A 636 -10.02 -1.19 7.79
CA TYR A 636 -9.95 -2.30 6.84
C TYR A 636 -11.28 -2.49 6.09
N PRO A 637 -11.28 -3.15 4.90
CA PRO A 637 -12.48 -3.41 4.14
C PRO A 637 -13.64 -4.05 4.93
N GLY A 638 -14.70 -3.26 5.13
CA GLY A 638 -15.91 -3.62 5.88
C GLY A 638 -15.79 -3.49 7.40
N ALA A 639 -14.84 -2.71 7.90
CA ALA A 639 -14.83 -2.23 9.28
C ALA A 639 -16.08 -1.38 9.56
N LYS A 640 -16.23 -0.95 10.81
CA LYS A 640 -17.33 -0.06 11.19
C LYS A 640 -16.78 1.35 11.26
N GLU A 641 -17.26 2.23 10.38
CA GLU A 641 -17.01 3.67 10.43
C GLU A 641 -17.15 4.22 11.86
N ASP A 642 -16.10 4.86 12.35
CA ASP A 642 -16.09 5.71 13.53
C ASP A 642 -15.98 7.17 13.07
N CYS A 643 -16.73 8.07 13.71
CA CYS A 643 -16.73 9.49 13.33
C CYS A 643 -15.40 10.15 13.77
N ASN A 644 -14.36 10.00 12.96
CA ASN A 644 -12.97 10.36 13.26
C ASN A 644 -12.27 11.09 12.08
N GLY A 645 -12.94 11.23 10.93
CA GLY A 645 -12.41 11.90 9.74
C GLY A 645 -11.53 11.01 8.87
N LYS A 646 -11.57 9.70 9.09
CA LYS A 646 -10.91 8.66 8.28
C LYS A 646 -11.97 7.80 7.59
N ASP A 647 -11.53 7.11 6.55
CA ASP A 647 -12.27 6.04 5.89
C ASP A 647 -11.84 4.74 6.59
N ASP A 648 -12.61 4.29 7.58
CA ASP A 648 -12.24 3.12 8.38
C ASP A 648 -12.63 1.82 7.64
N ASP A 649 -13.65 1.83 6.80
CA ASP A 649 -14.12 0.63 6.09
C ASP A 649 -13.59 0.48 4.66
N CYS A 650 -12.72 1.40 4.25
CA CYS A 650 -11.99 1.45 2.98
C CYS A 650 -12.91 1.39 1.75
N ASP A 651 -14.10 1.97 1.82
CA ASP A 651 -15.07 2.02 0.70
C ASP A 651 -14.94 3.29 -0.16
N GLY A 652 -14.06 4.21 0.23
CA GLY A 652 -13.80 5.50 -0.40
C GLY A 652 -14.66 6.66 0.15
N LEU A 653 -15.45 6.43 1.20
CA LEU A 653 -16.30 7.43 1.84
C LEU A 653 -15.92 7.60 3.31
N VAL A 654 -15.43 8.80 3.65
CA VAL A 654 -15.09 9.16 5.03
C VAL A 654 -16.35 9.37 5.88
N ASP A 655 -16.36 8.78 7.09
CA ASP A 655 -17.39 8.91 8.13
C ASP A 655 -18.82 8.59 7.63
N ASP A 656 -18.94 7.54 6.82
CA ASP A 656 -20.18 7.10 6.21
C ASP A 656 -21.15 6.41 7.23
N GLY A 657 -22.40 6.14 6.83
CA GLY A 657 -23.37 5.47 7.71
C GLY A 657 -23.94 6.31 8.87
N TYR A 658 -23.40 7.50 9.13
CA TYR A 658 -23.93 8.46 10.11
C TYR A 658 -25.05 9.29 9.49
N GLY A 659 -26.29 8.93 9.84
CA GLY A 659 -27.47 9.65 9.37
C GLY A 659 -27.62 11.06 9.96
N THR A 660 -28.82 11.59 9.84
CA THR A 660 -29.19 12.89 10.42
C THR A 660 -30.12 12.69 11.62
N VAL A 661 -29.92 13.47 12.67
CA VAL A 661 -30.82 13.55 13.81
C VAL A 661 -31.68 14.82 13.71
N GLU A 662 -32.97 14.69 14.02
CA GLU A 662 -33.92 15.81 14.05
C GLU A 662 -34.20 16.18 15.51
N CYS A 663 -34.06 17.47 15.86
CA CYS A 663 -34.36 17.97 17.20
C CYS A 663 -35.02 19.36 17.13
N GLY A 664 -35.64 19.76 18.24
CA GLY A 664 -36.47 20.96 18.34
C GLY A 664 -37.90 20.76 17.82
N LEU A 665 -38.76 21.74 18.10
CA LEU A 665 -40.18 21.80 17.71
C LEU A 665 -40.50 23.22 17.22
N GLY A 666 -41.51 23.37 16.36
CA GLY A 666 -41.95 24.70 15.90
C GLY A 666 -40.91 25.40 15.02
N VAL A 667 -40.56 26.66 15.33
CA VAL A 667 -39.54 27.43 14.59
C VAL A 667 -38.11 27.01 14.96
N CYS A 668 -37.94 26.28 16.07
CA CYS A 668 -36.67 25.73 16.53
C CYS A 668 -36.37 24.36 15.92
N PHE A 669 -37.22 23.86 15.03
CA PHE A 669 -36.97 22.61 14.32
C PHE A 669 -35.80 22.75 13.36
N HIS A 670 -34.77 21.92 13.57
CA HIS A 670 -33.64 21.82 12.67
C HIS A 670 -33.10 20.39 12.65
N LYS A 671 -32.28 20.13 11.65
CA LYS A 671 -31.77 18.81 11.32
C LYS A 671 -30.25 18.89 11.29
N VAL A 672 -29.61 18.06 12.12
CA VAL A 672 -28.16 18.05 12.32
C VAL A 672 -27.62 16.72 11.82
N GLU A 673 -26.57 16.78 11.01
CA GLU A 673 -25.80 15.59 10.60
C GLU A 673 -25.08 15.04 11.84
N VAL A 674 -25.20 13.74 12.10
CA VAL A 674 -24.70 13.13 13.35
C VAL A 674 -23.18 13.13 13.40
N CYS A 675 -22.52 12.93 12.26
CA CYS A 675 -21.08 13.10 12.11
C CYS A 675 -20.83 14.21 11.10
N LYS A 676 -19.96 15.15 11.46
CA LYS A 676 -19.51 16.21 10.55
C LYS A 676 -18.07 16.57 10.87
N ASP A 677 -17.23 16.56 9.84
CA ASP A 677 -15.79 16.88 9.93
C ASP A 677 -15.07 16.03 11.00
N GLY A 678 -15.31 14.70 11.03
CA GLY A 678 -14.69 13.78 11.99
C GLY A 678 -15.11 13.99 13.45
N LYS A 679 -16.23 14.67 13.69
CA LYS A 679 -16.72 14.98 15.05
C LYS A 679 -18.20 14.67 15.18
N MET A 680 -18.52 13.93 16.24
CA MET A 680 -19.90 13.65 16.64
C MET A 680 -20.61 14.97 17.00
N GLN A 681 -21.64 15.29 16.24
CA GLN A 681 -22.44 16.48 16.46
C GLN A 681 -23.56 16.17 17.45
N VAL A 682 -23.77 17.10 18.38
CA VAL A 682 -24.89 17.05 19.32
C VAL A 682 -26.00 17.94 18.79
N CYS A 683 -27.20 17.38 18.64
CA CYS A 683 -28.37 18.15 18.23
C CYS A 683 -28.90 18.94 19.44
N ASP A 684 -28.66 20.25 19.46
CA ASP A 684 -29.11 21.15 20.51
C ASP A 684 -30.54 21.64 20.22
N SER A 685 -31.51 21.15 20.99
CA SER A 685 -32.92 21.52 20.82
C SER A 685 -33.25 23.01 21.04
N MET A 686 -32.33 23.81 21.57
CA MET A 686 -32.49 25.25 21.81
C MET A 686 -31.72 26.12 20.81
N GLN A 687 -31.05 25.51 19.84
CA GLN A 687 -30.24 26.25 18.88
C GLN A 687 -31.13 27.17 18.03
N GLY A 688 -30.87 28.49 18.11
CA GLY A 688 -31.64 29.51 17.41
C GLY A 688 -32.85 30.06 18.16
N ALA A 689 -33.01 29.73 19.45
CA ALA A 689 -33.99 30.37 20.32
C ALA A 689 -33.83 31.90 20.32
N ALA A 690 -34.95 32.61 20.17
CA ALA A 690 -35.01 34.07 20.16
C ALA A 690 -36.13 34.55 21.09
N ASP A 691 -36.06 35.82 21.53
CA ASP A 691 -37.10 36.40 22.38
C ASP A 691 -38.49 36.31 21.71
N GLU A 692 -39.52 36.04 22.51
CA GLU A 692 -40.88 35.87 22.02
C GLU A 692 -41.45 37.09 21.30
N VAL A 693 -42.15 36.83 20.19
CA VAL A 693 -42.84 37.83 19.37
C VAL A 693 -44.29 37.38 19.21
N CYS A 694 -45.24 38.30 19.44
CA CYS A 694 -46.69 38.06 19.36
C CYS A 694 -47.17 37.62 17.96
N ASP A 695 -46.93 36.36 17.60
CA ASP A 695 -47.21 35.80 16.27
C ASP A 695 -47.79 34.37 16.33
N GLY A 696 -48.01 33.84 17.53
CA GLY A 696 -48.59 32.51 17.75
C GLY A 696 -47.60 31.37 17.57
N LYS A 697 -46.29 31.64 17.64
CA LYS A 697 -45.23 30.63 17.58
C LYS A 697 -44.39 30.66 18.87
N ASP A 698 -43.76 29.52 19.14
CA ASP A 698 -42.82 29.27 20.22
C ASP A 698 -41.41 29.61 19.70
N ASN A 699 -41.01 30.87 19.85
CA ASN A 699 -39.77 31.42 19.30
C ASN A 699 -38.57 31.24 20.23
N ASP A 700 -38.80 31.09 21.53
CA ASP A 700 -37.76 30.87 22.54
C ASP A 700 -37.54 29.38 22.90
N CYS A 701 -38.34 28.49 22.29
CA CYS A 701 -38.22 27.05 22.32
C CYS A 701 -38.50 26.42 23.70
N ASP A 702 -39.25 27.10 24.58
CA ASP A 702 -39.55 26.60 25.93
C ASP A 702 -40.76 25.62 25.99
N GLY A 703 -41.48 25.50 24.87
CA GLY A 703 -42.65 24.61 24.72
C GLY A 703 -43.99 25.31 24.98
N SER A 704 -44.00 26.62 25.20
CA SER A 704 -45.18 27.47 25.29
C SER A 704 -45.23 28.42 24.08
N THR A 705 -46.35 29.11 23.84
CA THR A 705 -46.43 30.10 22.74
C THR A 705 -46.81 31.48 23.28
N ASP A 706 -46.06 32.52 22.90
CA ASP A 706 -46.29 33.93 23.25
C ASP A 706 -46.38 34.18 24.79
N GLU A 707 -45.53 33.53 25.58
CA GLU A 707 -45.33 33.76 27.02
C GLU A 707 -44.17 34.73 27.27
N GLY A 708 -44.04 35.21 28.52
CA GLY A 708 -42.89 36.01 28.93
C GLY A 708 -42.78 37.41 28.28
N SER A 709 -42.84 38.46 29.10
CA SER A 709 -42.32 39.81 28.78
C SER A 709 -42.67 40.50 27.45
N ILE A 710 -43.74 40.10 26.75
CA ILE A 710 -44.22 40.81 25.53
C ILE A 710 -44.83 42.19 25.84
N GLY A 711 -44.77 42.64 27.10
CA GLY A 711 -45.13 43.98 27.53
C GLY A 711 -46.60 44.17 27.95
N GLN A 712 -46.88 45.36 28.49
CA GLN A 712 -48.25 45.82 28.75
C GLN A 712 -48.45 47.16 28.06
N ILE A 713 -49.57 47.32 27.37
CA ILE A 713 -49.97 48.59 26.78
C ILE A 713 -50.73 49.36 27.85
N THR A 714 -50.11 50.42 28.39
CA THR A 714 -50.75 51.37 29.29
C THR A 714 -51.32 52.56 28.50
N CYS A 715 -52.59 52.87 28.68
CA CYS A 715 -53.25 54.02 28.06
C CYS A 715 -54.20 54.73 29.03
N GLY A 716 -54.64 55.94 28.65
CA GLY A 716 -55.35 56.87 29.52
C GLY A 716 -54.40 57.81 30.27
N LEU A 717 -54.95 58.83 30.93
CA LEU A 717 -54.20 59.81 31.71
C LEU A 717 -54.92 60.05 33.04
N GLY A 718 -54.18 60.33 34.11
CA GLY A 718 -54.78 60.59 35.42
C GLY A 718 -55.55 59.38 35.97
N VAL A 719 -56.81 59.58 36.36
CA VAL A 719 -57.67 58.51 36.93
C VAL A 719 -58.12 57.47 35.89
N CYS A 720 -57.97 57.77 34.60
CA CYS A 720 -58.33 56.88 33.49
C CYS A 720 -57.17 55.95 33.05
N LEU A 721 -56.02 56.05 33.72
CA LEU A 721 -54.84 55.25 33.43
C LEU A 721 -55.09 53.77 33.78
N HIS A 722 -54.97 52.89 32.79
CA HIS A 722 -54.98 51.45 33.00
C HIS A 722 -54.09 50.74 31.96
N SER A 723 -53.79 49.47 32.21
CA SER A 723 -52.94 48.64 31.35
C SER A 723 -53.69 47.40 30.89
N VAL A 724 -53.48 47.03 29.62
CA VAL A 724 -53.91 45.75 29.05
C VAL A 724 -52.69 44.96 28.55
N PRO A 725 -52.75 43.62 28.50
CA PRO A 725 -51.69 42.82 27.90
C PRO A 725 -51.42 43.25 26.45
N GLU A 726 -50.15 43.36 26.08
CA GLU A 726 -49.72 43.74 24.72
C GLU A 726 -49.95 42.61 23.70
N CYS A 727 -50.03 41.36 24.17
CA CYS A 727 -50.38 40.19 23.38
C CYS A 727 -51.33 39.27 24.15
N THR A 728 -52.26 38.62 23.46
CA THR A 728 -53.04 37.50 24.00
C THR A 728 -53.32 36.51 22.86
N ASP A 729 -52.78 35.30 22.95
CA ASP A 729 -52.91 34.22 21.96
C ASP A 729 -52.59 34.67 20.51
N GLY A 730 -51.43 35.30 20.28
CA GLY A 730 -50.99 35.78 18.96
C GLY A 730 -51.75 37.00 18.41
N VAL A 731 -52.57 37.65 19.23
CA VAL A 731 -53.31 38.88 18.85
C VAL A 731 -52.76 40.09 19.62
N PRO A 732 -52.24 41.12 18.93
CA PRO A 732 -51.81 42.35 19.58
C PRO A 732 -52.96 43.04 20.32
N GLY A 733 -52.73 43.38 21.58
CA GLY A 733 -53.67 44.09 22.43
C GLY A 733 -53.95 45.50 21.91
N VAL A 734 -55.17 46.00 22.16
CA VAL A 734 -55.54 47.40 21.91
C VAL A 734 -56.05 47.98 23.23
N CYS A 735 -55.45 49.07 23.69
CA CYS A 735 -55.86 49.77 24.90
C CYS A 735 -56.78 50.95 24.54
N ASP A 736 -58.00 51.01 25.07
CA ASP A 736 -58.96 52.10 24.86
C ASP A 736 -58.82 53.18 25.94
N PRO A 737 -58.31 54.39 25.63
CA PRO A 737 -58.04 55.43 26.64
C PRO A 737 -59.28 55.97 27.38
N LEU A 738 -60.50 55.63 26.93
CA LEU A 738 -61.76 56.10 27.52
C LEU A 738 -62.51 55.01 28.31
N GLU A 739 -61.90 53.83 28.43
CA GLU A 739 -62.50 52.72 29.15
C GLU A 739 -62.62 53.06 30.65
N GLY A 740 -63.85 52.94 31.18
CA GLY A 740 -64.14 53.24 32.58
C GLY A 740 -64.53 54.68 32.91
N LYS A 741 -64.70 55.57 31.92
CA LYS A 741 -65.10 56.97 32.15
C LYS A 741 -66.36 57.12 33.00
N ALA A 742 -66.33 58.05 33.95
CA ALA A 742 -67.45 58.37 34.85
C ALA A 742 -68.14 59.68 34.44
N LEU A 743 -69.03 60.21 35.30
CA LEU A 743 -69.55 61.57 35.16
C LEU A 743 -68.65 62.51 35.96
N GLU A 744 -68.33 63.67 35.39
CA GLU A 744 -67.44 64.65 36.01
C GLU A 744 -67.95 65.12 37.38
N SER A 745 -67.03 65.31 38.33
CA SER A 745 -67.28 65.71 39.72
C SER A 745 -66.35 66.85 40.10
N CYS A 746 -66.82 67.78 40.94
CA CYS A 746 -66.02 68.94 41.38
C CYS A 746 -64.93 68.57 42.39
N ASP A 747 -63.93 67.80 41.98
CA ASP A 747 -62.83 67.32 42.82
C ASP A 747 -61.44 67.63 42.25
N GLY A 748 -61.37 68.35 41.13
CA GLY A 748 -60.13 68.76 40.49
C GLY A 748 -59.46 67.64 39.70
N LEU A 749 -60.21 66.59 39.33
CA LEU A 749 -59.76 65.47 38.50
C LEU A 749 -60.68 65.33 37.27
N ASP A 750 -60.08 65.08 36.11
CA ASP A 750 -60.79 64.71 34.86
C ASP A 750 -61.29 63.25 34.97
N ASN A 751 -62.53 63.09 35.43
CA ASN A 751 -63.17 61.81 35.73
C ASN A 751 -63.92 61.20 34.54
N ASP A 752 -64.25 62.01 33.53
CA ASP A 752 -64.90 61.54 32.30
C ASP A 752 -63.95 61.43 31.08
N CYS A 753 -62.66 61.72 31.32
CA CYS A 753 -61.51 61.48 30.47
C CYS A 753 -61.56 62.27 29.15
N ASP A 754 -62.23 63.43 29.13
CA ASP A 754 -62.41 64.24 27.93
C ASP A 754 -61.32 65.32 27.74
N GLY A 755 -60.43 65.46 28.73
CA GLY A 755 -59.27 66.35 28.72
C GLY A 755 -59.49 67.68 29.43
N GLU A 756 -60.68 67.95 29.94
CA GLU A 756 -60.99 69.12 30.76
C GLU A 756 -61.22 68.69 32.22
N THR A 757 -61.08 69.61 33.18
CA THR A 757 -61.23 69.29 34.61
C THR A 757 -62.30 70.19 35.22
N ASP A 758 -63.26 69.61 35.94
CA ASP A 758 -64.31 70.32 36.68
C ASP A 758 -65.20 71.24 35.78
N GLU A 759 -65.63 70.72 34.63
CA GLU A 759 -66.46 71.40 33.63
C GLU A 759 -67.82 71.93 34.16
N GLU A 760 -68.47 72.84 33.41
CA GLU A 760 -69.78 73.38 33.78
C GLU A 760 -70.86 72.29 33.86
N GLY A 761 -71.47 72.11 35.03
CA GLY A 761 -72.46 71.05 35.28
C GLY A 761 -71.92 69.79 35.95
N SER A 762 -70.65 69.78 36.35
CA SER A 762 -70.03 68.72 37.14
C SER A 762 -70.79 68.40 38.43
N THR A 763 -70.79 67.14 38.83
CA THR A 763 -71.49 66.67 40.03
C THR A 763 -70.92 67.35 41.29
N GLY A 764 -71.77 68.08 42.02
CA GLY A 764 -71.36 68.84 43.21
C GLY A 764 -71.08 70.33 42.97
N CYS A 765 -71.27 70.82 41.75
CA CYS A 765 -71.18 72.24 41.42
C CYS A 765 -72.20 73.09 42.20
N LYS A 766 -71.88 74.36 42.37
CA LYS A 766 -72.77 75.36 42.97
C LYS A 766 -73.21 76.34 41.91
N ASP A 767 -74.44 76.81 42.04
CA ASP A 767 -74.93 77.92 41.23
C ASP A 767 -74.16 79.18 41.61
N TYR A 768 -73.46 79.76 40.64
CA TYR A 768 -72.84 81.08 40.73
C TYR A 768 -73.56 82.06 39.80
N TRP A 769 -73.71 83.31 40.23
CA TRP A 769 -74.34 84.40 39.51
C TRP A 769 -73.34 85.53 39.22
N VAL A 770 -73.66 86.37 38.23
CA VAL A 770 -72.85 87.54 37.86
C VAL A 770 -73.23 88.71 38.78
N ASP A 771 -72.23 89.33 39.39
CA ASP A 771 -72.38 90.52 40.25
C ASP A 771 -71.58 91.67 39.61
N LYS A 772 -72.27 92.60 38.95
CA LYS A 772 -71.61 93.69 38.19
C LYS A 772 -71.33 94.93 39.02
N ASP A 773 -72.16 95.21 40.02
CA ASP A 773 -72.08 96.42 40.85
C ASP A 773 -71.44 96.17 42.22
N LEU A 774 -71.12 94.90 42.52
CA LEU A 774 -70.32 94.39 43.65
C LEU A 774 -71.03 94.48 45.00
N ASP A 775 -72.36 94.31 45.02
CA ASP A 775 -73.18 94.39 46.23
C ASP A 775 -73.41 93.03 46.94
N GLN A 776 -72.87 91.94 46.35
CA GLN A 776 -72.94 90.54 46.77
C GLN A 776 -74.22 89.78 46.39
N PHE A 777 -75.14 90.38 45.62
CA PHE A 777 -76.25 89.69 44.97
C PHE A 777 -76.03 89.70 43.46
N GLY A 778 -76.35 88.59 42.79
CA GLY A 778 -76.22 88.47 41.34
C GLY A 778 -77.56 88.37 40.63
N GLY A 779 -77.62 88.85 39.40
CA GLY A 779 -78.76 88.71 38.50
C GLY A 779 -78.55 87.66 37.40
N GLY A 780 -79.58 87.48 36.56
CA GLY A 780 -79.56 86.52 35.45
C GLY A 780 -79.72 85.05 35.84
N LEU A 781 -79.42 84.15 34.90
CA LEU A 781 -79.41 82.70 35.12
C LEU A 781 -78.06 82.28 35.72
N PRO A 782 -78.04 81.48 36.79
CA PRO A 782 -76.79 80.97 37.34
C PRO A 782 -76.13 79.97 36.38
N LYS A 783 -74.81 79.83 36.55
CA LYS A 783 -74.05 78.70 36.04
C LYS A 783 -73.68 77.77 37.19
N CYS A 784 -73.83 76.47 36.99
CA CYS A 784 -73.39 75.49 37.99
C CYS A 784 -71.89 75.22 37.80
N LEU A 785 -71.07 75.84 38.65
CA LEU A 785 -69.61 75.81 38.58
C LEU A 785 -69.00 75.27 39.88
N CYS A 786 -67.82 74.66 39.79
CA CYS A 786 -67.09 74.15 40.95
C CYS A 786 -66.38 75.27 41.75
N ALA A 787 -66.07 76.38 41.09
CA ALA A 787 -65.45 77.58 41.66
C ALA A 787 -65.91 78.86 40.94
N PRO A 788 -65.81 80.06 41.57
CA PRO A 788 -66.17 81.32 40.91
C PRO A 788 -65.23 81.62 39.74
N GLY A 789 -65.78 81.97 38.57
CA GLY A 789 -65.03 82.11 37.33
C GLY A 789 -65.82 82.82 36.22
N ALA A 790 -65.11 83.44 35.26
CA ALA A 790 -65.70 84.09 34.08
C ALA A 790 -66.82 85.13 34.38
N GLY A 791 -66.70 85.87 35.48
CA GLY A 791 -67.67 86.89 35.90
C GLY A 791 -68.83 86.37 36.75
N TYR A 792 -68.95 85.06 36.96
CA TYR A 792 -69.89 84.42 37.87
C TYR A 792 -69.20 84.19 39.22
N VAL A 793 -69.46 85.06 40.20
CA VAL A 793 -68.61 85.21 41.40
C VAL A 793 -69.36 85.17 42.73
N VAL A 794 -70.70 85.27 42.73
CA VAL A 794 -71.52 85.24 43.95
C VAL A 794 -72.47 84.05 43.99
N LEU A 795 -72.86 83.62 45.19
CA LEU A 795 -73.72 82.45 45.45
C LEU A 795 -75.17 82.83 45.81
N LEU A 796 -75.51 84.10 45.72
CA LEU A 796 -76.82 84.62 46.09
C LEU A 796 -77.45 85.29 44.87
N GLY A 797 -78.50 84.68 44.32
CA GLY A 797 -79.29 85.28 43.24
C GLY A 797 -80.36 86.24 43.75
N GLY A 798 -80.97 86.99 42.82
CA GLY A 798 -82.17 87.79 43.06
C GLY A 798 -81.94 89.29 43.25
N ASP A 799 -80.83 89.79 42.72
CA ASP A 799 -80.60 91.22 42.58
C ASP A 799 -81.66 91.88 41.68
N CYS A 800 -82.15 93.04 42.11
CA CYS A 800 -83.19 93.81 41.43
C CYS A 800 -82.69 95.11 40.78
N ASP A 801 -81.39 95.42 40.87
CA ASP A 801 -80.73 96.59 40.27
C ASP A 801 -79.37 96.23 39.62
N GLU A 802 -79.37 95.21 38.75
CA GLU A 802 -78.15 94.65 38.11
C GLU A 802 -77.50 95.49 36.99
#